data_AF-A0A836CAG0-F1
#
_entry.id   AF-A0A836CAG0-F1
#
_cell.length_a   1.000
_cell.length_b   1.000
_cell.length_c   1.000
_cell.angle_alpha   90.00
_cell.angle_beta   90.00
_cell.angle_gamma   90.00
#
_symmetry.space_group_name_H-M   'P 1'
#
loop_
_entity.id
_entity.type
_entity.pdbx_description
1 polymer ?
#
loop_
_entity_poly.entity_id
_entity_poly.type
_entity_poly.pdbx_seq_one_letter_code
_entity_poly.pdbx_strand_id
1 'polypeptide(L)'
;MAAPTVAAPFAPLLGSDHFQADVQCICLGSGRFLRTVLVPALLEINVRCVIAQPRGTSFVERITASPTAEYEVDTVPPTGDTSTRSIPVAGVGSLGEDEGREAFLALPKRLPNLRFIGVGLTEGALKEGEWHMKLLAALLAACEQAGIAHMSVINTDNVPANGDLLRSIVSTCSERPSEQYLAAFVAFHNTMVDCITSHREGDTVVPRAEPLPAKALVIEDLRRVLPAALMDVPGVVLRHSAGLIEKDHAMKLRIANGTHTAAAHIMALSGLADTSQIAANPSITRFLQKLYESDIAPGCVADFAIPRPELDAVWGEWSRRMTSPAFGLSTFFITQNAYAKLGLRLVPSLNAALRARRLPSAYMALSVAALLRFITPSQPAPRPGVGAALMDAARPPSTAVLEYTPGLTVDFGSGAYEFVLSAGAERLAHACHEQRRAQQLQQRQQAQPAAALDSAATALDAVLRCLEEQGLDMASPLARPAAQRVCAVYTRLVQGSSALELLEELVGDAGGGEGGGAGGVYLGAGEVGEVARAEVERVEVIDLHTHLLPPSHAPLMLWGIDDMLTYHYLVAEYFMTAAPPAPDPDAFHALPKRQQAELVWKGLFLDRSPLSEAARGVLTTLQLLGLEAEARARDLEAIRAFFAAADPDDYTERVFHQAGVRYCVMTNVPFDAAEVEHWRPLARPYSGRFRSALRVDPLLKGDVAGVLAAVRGEGFEGTLEGVRECLRGWAKTMQPEYLMASTPHDFRVREEDIAAANTGGGDGSGKGAIKGTDLLFRVLLPLAEELNLPLALKLGAHRGVNPKLRGGGDGVVTGQSQALRLLLTHFPRVKFLGTFLARSEQHEAVVLANKFGNFHLYGCWWYCNNPSMIAEITTMRLEMLGTAFTAQHSDARVLDQLLYKWTHSRAVIGDVLAAQYEKMIAAGWRVTREEVRRDVWRLFGGAYEEFIAKDLLV
;
A
#
# COMPACT_ATOMS: atom_id res chain seq x y z
N MET A 1 -8.53 38.54 62.45
CA MET A 1 -8.49 38.09 61.05
C MET A 1 -9.66 37.14 60.86
N ALA A 2 -10.69 37.57 60.14
CA ALA A 2 -11.86 36.73 59.88
C ALA A 2 -11.46 35.56 58.98
N ALA A 3 -11.97 34.35 59.28
CA ALA A 3 -11.82 33.19 58.41
C ALA A 3 -12.38 33.51 57.01
N PRO A 4 -11.72 33.09 55.92
CA PRO A 4 -12.25 33.32 54.58
C PRO A 4 -13.59 32.58 54.47
N THR A 5 -14.67 33.33 54.22
CA THR A 5 -15.97 32.77 53.84
C THR A 5 -15.76 31.89 52.62
N VAL A 6 -16.01 30.58 52.76
CA VAL A 6 -16.02 29.64 51.64
C VAL A 6 -17.03 30.16 50.63
N ALA A 7 -16.57 30.55 49.44
CA ALA A 7 -17.45 31.03 48.39
C ALA A 7 -18.43 29.91 48.01
N ALA A 8 -19.72 30.25 47.86
CA ALA A 8 -20.72 29.29 47.44
C ALA A 8 -20.33 28.64 46.10
N PRO A 9 -20.56 27.33 45.90
CA PRO A 9 -20.16 26.63 44.68
C PRO A 9 -20.79 27.29 43.45
N PHE A 10 -19.98 27.48 42.40
CA PHE A 10 -20.41 28.12 41.16
C PHE A 10 -20.96 29.55 41.34
N ALA A 11 -20.46 30.32 42.30
CA ALA A 11 -20.66 31.77 42.37
C ALA A 11 -19.75 32.53 41.39
N PRO A 12 -20.10 33.77 40.97
CA PRO A 12 -19.21 34.59 40.19
C PRO A 12 -17.93 34.87 40.98
N LEU A 13 -16.79 34.64 40.35
CA LEU A 13 -15.49 34.94 40.94
C LEU A 13 -15.18 36.44 40.76
N LEU A 14 -14.30 36.99 41.61
CA LEU A 14 -13.85 38.40 41.60
C LEU A 14 -14.88 39.44 42.07
N GLY A 15 -15.85 39.06 42.92
CA GLY A 15 -16.64 40.00 43.73
C GLY A 15 -17.83 40.67 43.03
N SER A 16 -18.34 40.07 41.96
CA SER A 16 -19.61 40.48 41.34
C SER A 16 -20.79 39.67 41.91
N ASP A 17 -21.94 40.32 42.11
CA ASP A 17 -23.16 39.63 42.58
C ASP A 17 -23.78 38.74 41.48
N HIS A 18 -23.44 39.00 40.22
CA HIS A 18 -24.01 38.34 39.04
C HIS A 18 -22.93 38.03 37.99
N PHE A 19 -23.12 36.93 37.24
CA PHE A 19 -22.27 36.62 36.09
C PHE A 19 -22.44 37.65 34.98
N GLN A 20 -21.32 38.05 34.37
CA GLN A 20 -21.34 38.97 33.24
C GLN A 20 -21.84 38.30 31.95
N ALA A 21 -22.21 39.12 30.96
CA ALA A 21 -22.85 38.67 29.73
C ALA A 21 -21.98 37.78 28.82
N ASP A 22 -20.66 37.86 28.99
CA ASP A 22 -19.64 37.06 28.29
C ASP A 22 -19.44 35.66 28.92
N VAL A 23 -20.05 35.39 30.08
CA VAL A 23 -20.08 34.04 30.67
C VAL A 23 -21.16 33.22 29.96
N GLN A 24 -20.76 32.54 28.90
CA GLN A 24 -21.67 31.83 27.98
C GLN A 24 -21.40 30.33 27.89
N CYS A 25 -20.50 29.79 28.73
CA CYS A 25 -20.14 28.38 28.70
C CYS A 25 -20.14 27.74 30.09
N ILE A 26 -20.69 26.53 30.19
CA ILE A 26 -20.53 25.64 31.35
C ILE A 26 -19.72 24.43 30.92
N CYS A 27 -18.66 24.10 31.67
CA CYS A 27 -17.84 22.92 31.44
C CYS A 27 -18.14 21.85 32.46
N LEU A 28 -18.65 20.70 32.01
CA LEU A 28 -18.76 19.47 32.78
C LEU A 28 -17.43 18.70 32.67
N GLY A 29 -16.54 18.91 33.64
CA GLY A 29 -15.18 18.34 33.62
C GLY A 29 -14.09 19.40 33.77
N SER A 30 -13.02 19.04 34.48
CA SER A 30 -11.79 19.84 34.63
C SER A 30 -10.58 19.15 33.97
N GLY A 31 -10.84 18.33 32.94
CA GLY A 31 -9.84 17.58 32.21
C GLY A 31 -8.82 18.46 31.48
N ARG A 32 -7.66 17.88 31.15
CA ARG A 32 -6.54 18.61 30.54
C ARG A 32 -6.90 19.18 29.17
N PHE A 33 -7.44 18.37 28.26
CA PHE A 33 -7.85 18.84 26.93
C PHE A 33 -8.85 20.00 26.97
N LEU A 34 -9.83 19.92 27.87
CA LEU A 34 -10.78 21.01 28.07
C LEU A 34 -10.06 22.30 28.49
N ARG A 35 -9.12 22.20 29.45
CA ARG A 35 -8.40 23.34 29.99
C ARG A 35 -7.26 23.87 29.10
N THR A 36 -6.70 23.05 28.23
CA THR A 36 -5.61 23.43 27.31
C THR A 36 -6.08 23.82 25.92
N VAL A 37 -7.26 23.35 25.49
CA VAL A 37 -7.75 23.54 24.12
C VAL A 37 -9.11 24.26 24.11
N LEU A 38 -10.16 23.67 24.66
CA LEU A 38 -11.53 24.19 24.50
C LEU A 38 -11.75 25.53 25.21
N VAL A 39 -11.42 25.61 26.51
CA VAL A 39 -11.62 26.84 27.29
C VAL A 39 -10.79 28.00 26.74
N PRO A 40 -9.49 27.83 26.42
CA PRO A 40 -8.73 28.87 25.73
C PRO A 40 -9.32 29.28 24.39
N ALA A 41 -9.78 28.34 23.56
CA ALA A 41 -10.37 28.66 22.26
C ALA A 41 -11.66 29.48 22.38
N LEU A 42 -12.51 29.18 23.37
CA LEU A 42 -13.69 29.97 23.67
C LEU A 42 -13.33 31.36 24.21
N LEU A 43 -12.26 31.46 25.01
CA LEU A 43 -11.81 32.75 25.53
C LEU A 43 -11.33 33.71 24.42
N GLU A 44 -10.67 33.20 23.36
CA GLU A 44 -10.24 34.02 22.21
C GLU A 44 -11.42 34.67 21.47
N ILE A 45 -12.63 34.10 21.57
CA ILE A 45 -13.87 34.68 21.03
C ILE A 45 -14.72 35.37 22.11
N ASN A 46 -14.10 35.75 23.23
CA ASN A 46 -14.71 36.44 24.37
C ASN A 46 -15.85 35.64 25.04
N VAL A 47 -15.69 34.31 25.13
CA VAL A 47 -16.60 33.43 25.88
C VAL A 47 -15.88 32.90 27.12
N ARG A 48 -16.32 33.35 28.30
CA ARG A 48 -15.83 32.85 29.59
C ARG A 48 -16.63 31.64 30.07
N CYS A 49 -15.94 30.79 30.82
CA CYS A 49 -16.44 29.47 31.23
C CYS A 49 -16.61 29.37 32.75
N VAL A 50 -17.65 28.66 33.17
CA VAL A 50 -17.80 28.10 34.52
C VAL A 50 -17.36 26.64 34.47
N ILE A 51 -16.45 26.20 35.36
CA ILE A 51 -15.86 24.85 35.32
C ILE A 51 -16.33 24.01 36.50
N ALA A 52 -16.90 22.84 36.22
CA ALA A 52 -17.31 21.87 37.22
C ALA A 52 -16.31 20.71 37.31
N GLN A 53 -15.67 20.57 38.47
CA GLN A 53 -14.79 19.45 38.77
C GLN A 53 -15.64 18.21 39.11
N PRO A 54 -15.56 17.09 38.36
CA PRO A 54 -16.43 15.94 38.58
C PRO A 54 -16.21 15.23 39.92
N ARG A 55 -14.95 15.14 40.37
CA ARG A 55 -14.55 14.44 41.59
C ARG A 55 -13.43 15.20 42.31
N GLY A 56 -13.47 15.19 43.64
CA GLY A 56 -12.53 15.92 44.49
C GLY A 56 -12.69 17.44 44.40
N THR A 57 -11.80 18.16 45.08
CA THR A 57 -11.90 19.62 45.25
C THR A 57 -10.61 20.37 44.89
N SER A 58 -9.53 19.67 44.54
CA SER A 58 -8.20 20.25 44.35
C SER A 58 -8.13 21.40 43.32
N PHE A 59 -8.87 21.31 42.22
CA PHE A 59 -8.94 22.39 41.23
C PHE A 59 -9.79 23.56 41.75
N VAL A 60 -10.93 23.26 42.38
CA VAL A 60 -11.81 24.26 43.01
C VAL A 60 -11.08 25.08 44.07
N GLU A 61 -10.34 24.40 44.96
CA GLU A 61 -9.57 25.01 46.03
C GLU A 61 -8.49 25.93 45.48
N ARG A 62 -7.77 25.48 44.43
CA ARG A 62 -6.74 26.30 43.78
C ARG A 62 -7.30 27.57 43.15
N ILE A 63 -8.40 27.45 42.41
CA ILE A 63 -9.03 28.61 41.76
C ILE A 63 -9.59 29.57 42.79
N THR A 64 -10.26 29.07 43.84
CA THR A 64 -10.81 29.91 44.91
C THR A 64 -9.72 30.61 45.73
N ALA A 65 -8.55 30.00 45.86
CA ALA A 65 -7.38 30.62 46.49
C ALA A 65 -6.65 31.63 45.57
N SER A 66 -6.90 31.60 44.27
CA SER A 66 -6.27 32.51 43.30
C SER A 66 -6.90 33.92 43.39
N PRO A 67 -6.12 34.98 43.62
CA PRO A 67 -6.66 36.35 43.72
C PRO A 67 -7.20 36.86 42.37
N THR A 68 -6.80 36.26 41.25
CA THR A 68 -7.25 36.62 39.89
C THR A 68 -8.26 35.62 39.32
N ALA A 69 -8.62 34.56 40.05
CA ALA A 69 -9.54 33.51 39.59
C ALA A 69 -9.08 32.82 38.27
N GLU A 70 -7.78 32.63 38.12
CA GLU A 70 -7.15 32.03 36.94
C GLU A 70 -6.51 30.67 37.26
N TYR A 71 -6.46 29.77 36.27
CA TYR A 71 -5.55 28.61 36.30
C TYR A 71 -4.43 28.79 35.29
N GLU A 72 -3.30 28.18 35.60
CA GLU A 72 -2.12 28.17 34.73
C GLU A 72 -2.17 27.01 33.72
N VAL A 73 -1.63 27.25 32.52
CA VAL A 73 -1.33 26.24 31.50
C VAL A 73 0.13 26.42 31.05
N ASP A 74 0.91 25.36 31.20
CA ASP A 74 2.30 25.33 30.73
C ASP A 74 2.35 24.83 29.29
N THR A 75 3.01 25.58 28.41
CA THR A 75 3.30 25.20 27.02
C THR A 75 4.81 25.02 26.85
N VAL A 76 5.21 23.86 26.35
CA VAL A 76 6.62 23.48 26.21
C VAL A 76 6.96 23.35 24.73
N PRO A 77 7.59 24.35 24.12
CA PRO A 77 8.07 24.28 22.75
C PRO A 77 9.23 23.29 22.62
N PRO A 78 9.61 22.90 21.39
CA PRO A 78 10.77 22.04 21.15
C PRO A 78 12.11 22.57 21.71
N THR A 79 12.22 23.88 22.01
CA THR A 79 13.41 24.46 22.68
C THR A 79 13.51 24.08 24.16
N GLY A 80 12.40 23.67 24.78
CA GLY A 80 12.31 23.28 26.19
C GLY A 80 11.97 24.40 27.17
N ASP A 81 12.03 25.66 26.75
CA ASP A 81 11.67 26.80 27.60
C ASP A 81 10.16 26.83 27.84
N THR A 82 9.74 26.46 29.05
CA THR A 82 8.31 26.43 29.39
C THR A 82 7.75 27.84 29.49
N SER A 83 6.66 28.10 28.76
CA SER A 83 5.87 29.32 28.89
C SER A 83 4.57 29.03 29.62
N THR A 84 4.18 29.87 30.57
CA THR A 84 2.96 29.69 31.35
C THR A 84 1.95 30.76 30.98
N ARG A 85 0.74 30.35 30.60
CA ARG A 85 -0.40 31.23 30.33
C ARG A 85 -1.43 31.08 31.45
N SER A 86 -1.85 32.19 32.04
CA SER A 86 -2.99 32.23 32.96
C SER A 86 -4.30 32.33 32.18
N ILE A 87 -5.27 31.49 32.55
CA ILE A 87 -6.59 31.40 31.91
C ILE A 87 -7.66 31.74 32.96
N PRO A 88 -8.44 32.82 32.78
CA PRO A 88 -9.48 33.22 33.71
C PRO A 88 -10.68 32.26 33.70
N VAL A 89 -11.27 32.06 34.87
CA VAL A 89 -12.48 31.25 35.06
C VAL A 89 -13.56 32.14 35.69
N ALA A 90 -14.78 32.07 35.19
CA ALA A 90 -15.88 32.89 35.71
C ALA A 90 -16.47 32.34 37.02
N GLY A 91 -16.46 31.01 37.17
CA GLY A 91 -17.00 30.29 38.31
C GLY A 91 -16.45 28.88 38.39
N VAL A 92 -16.33 28.32 39.60
CA VAL A 92 -15.82 26.97 39.81
C VAL A 92 -16.62 26.25 40.91
N GLY A 93 -16.71 24.93 40.84
CA GLY A 93 -17.35 24.12 41.87
C GLY A 93 -17.08 22.63 41.70
N SER A 94 -17.27 21.86 42.77
CA SER A 94 -17.14 20.40 42.75
C SER A 94 -18.52 19.75 42.61
N LEU A 95 -18.59 18.69 41.82
CA LEU A 95 -19.76 17.82 41.68
C LEU A 95 -19.66 16.57 42.57
N GLY A 96 -18.67 16.53 43.47
CA GLY A 96 -18.47 15.43 44.42
C GLY A 96 -19.59 15.35 45.46
N GLU A 97 -20.15 16.50 45.84
CA GLU A 97 -21.18 16.66 46.87
C GLU A 97 -22.53 17.06 46.26
N ASP A 98 -23.63 16.74 46.96
CA ASP A 98 -25.00 17.03 46.49
C ASP A 98 -25.28 18.54 46.36
N GLU A 99 -24.82 19.35 47.31
CA GLU A 99 -24.94 20.82 47.25
C GLU A 99 -24.30 21.40 45.97
N GLY A 100 -23.14 20.85 45.58
CA GLY A 100 -22.49 21.23 44.33
C GLY A 100 -23.29 20.85 43.10
N ARG A 101 -23.90 19.65 43.08
CA ARG A 101 -24.75 19.21 41.96
C ARG A 101 -26.01 20.07 41.84
N GLU A 102 -26.65 20.41 42.96
CA GLU A 102 -27.81 21.31 42.98
C GLU A 102 -27.43 22.71 42.46
N ALA A 103 -26.32 23.28 42.95
CA ALA A 103 -25.84 24.58 42.50
C ALA A 103 -25.48 24.59 41.00
N PHE A 104 -24.92 23.49 40.49
CA PHE A 104 -24.62 23.32 39.07
C PHE A 104 -25.89 23.30 38.21
N LEU A 105 -26.93 22.57 38.63
CA LEU A 105 -28.21 22.51 37.92
C LEU A 105 -28.99 23.84 37.98
N ALA A 106 -28.69 24.71 38.95
CA ALA A 106 -29.26 26.05 39.02
C ALA A 106 -28.59 27.08 38.08
N LEU A 107 -27.42 26.77 37.51
CA LEU A 107 -26.66 27.70 36.66
C LEU A 107 -27.43 28.24 35.44
N PRO A 108 -28.22 27.45 34.69
CA PRO A 108 -28.93 27.98 33.52
C PRO A 108 -29.83 29.18 33.83
N LYS A 109 -30.45 29.23 35.02
CA LYS A 109 -31.25 30.39 35.46
C LYS A 109 -30.42 31.64 35.77
N ARG A 110 -29.13 31.47 36.06
CA ARG A 110 -28.18 32.54 36.42
C ARG A 110 -27.33 32.99 35.23
N LEU A 111 -27.37 32.26 34.12
CA LEU A 111 -26.60 32.49 32.89
C LEU A 111 -27.54 32.64 31.69
N PRO A 112 -28.24 33.78 31.55
CA PRO A 112 -29.23 33.96 30.49
C PRO A 112 -28.64 33.95 29.07
N ASN A 113 -27.33 34.15 28.93
CA ASN A 113 -26.61 34.12 27.66
C ASN A 113 -25.84 32.81 27.42
N LEU A 114 -26.15 31.75 28.15
CA LEU A 114 -25.50 30.45 27.98
C LEU A 114 -25.72 29.93 26.56
N ARG A 115 -24.61 29.56 25.90
CA ARG A 115 -24.60 29.03 24.52
C ARG A 115 -23.83 27.72 24.37
N PHE A 116 -22.92 27.43 25.29
CA PHE A 116 -22.01 26.28 25.18
C PHE A 116 -22.06 25.39 26.41
N ILE A 117 -21.99 24.09 26.17
CA ILE A 117 -21.65 23.09 27.18
C ILE A 117 -20.39 22.36 26.72
N GLY A 118 -19.28 22.55 27.43
CA GLY A 118 -18.06 21.77 27.23
C GLY A 118 -18.11 20.48 28.02
N VAL A 119 -17.90 19.33 27.38
CA VAL A 119 -17.84 18.02 28.05
C VAL A 119 -16.39 17.54 28.08
N GLY A 120 -15.77 17.64 29.25
CA GLY A 120 -14.37 17.29 29.50
C GLY A 120 -14.22 15.99 30.29
N LEU A 121 -14.94 14.96 29.88
CA LEU A 121 -15.01 13.64 30.53
C LEU A 121 -14.27 12.60 29.69
N THR A 122 -13.72 11.57 30.33
CA THR A 122 -13.06 10.47 29.61
C THR A 122 -14.07 9.50 29.01
N GLU A 123 -13.67 8.72 27.99
CA GLU A 123 -14.44 7.62 27.40
C GLU A 123 -15.20 6.75 28.43
N GLY A 124 -14.55 6.43 29.57
CA GLY A 124 -15.16 5.62 30.63
C GLY A 124 -16.42 6.22 31.24
N ALA A 125 -16.57 7.55 31.21
CA ALA A 125 -17.73 8.27 31.73
C ALA A 125 -18.80 8.56 30.66
N LEU A 126 -18.54 8.31 29.38
CA LEU A 126 -19.46 8.54 28.26
C LEU A 126 -20.30 7.30 27.96
N LYS A 127 -20.99 6.76 28.98
CA LYS A 127 -21.77 5.53 28.88
C LYS A 127 -23.17 5.71 29.46
N GLU A 128 -24.11 4.92 28.96
CA GLU A 128 -25.46 4.90 29.49
C GLU A 128 -25.47 4.51 30.98
N GLY A 129 -26.30 5.19 31.77
CA GLY A 129 -26.43 4.95 33.22
C GLY A 129 -25.39 5.67 34.09
N GLU A 130 -24.26 6.13 33.52
CA GLU A 130 -23.26 6.90 34.25
C GLU A 130 -23.83 8.22 34.79
N TRP A 131 -23.48 8.55 36.04
CA TRP A 131 -24.07 9.70 36.73
C TRP A 131 -23.73 11.03 36.05
N HIS A 132 -22.56 11.13 35.39
CA HIS A 132 -22.17 12.31 34.64
C HIS A 132 -23.10 12.56 33.44
N MET A 133 -23.55 11.49 32.77
CA MET A 133 -24.47 11.59 31.64
C MET A 133 -25.88 11.95 32.09
N LYS A 134 -26.32 11.39 33.23
CA LYS A 134 -27.56 11.82 33.89
C LYS A 134 -27.52 13.30 34.26
N LEU A 135 -26.39 13.79 34.78
CA LEU A 135 -26.21 15.19 35.13
C LEU A 135 -26.21 16.11 33.88
N LEU A 136 -25.60 15.68 32.77
CA LEU A 136 -25.67 16.40 31.50
C LEU A 136 -27.12 16.51 30.99
N ALA A 137 -27.87 15.42 31.05
CA ALA A 137 -29.29 15.41 30.67
C ALA A 137 -30.13 16.34 31.56
N ALA A 138 -29.92 16.28 32.88
CA ALA A 138 -30.58 17.18 33.84
C ALA A 138 -30.21 18.65 33.63
N LEU A 139 -28.94 18.95 33.30
CA LEU A 139 -28.50 20.32 32.98
C LEU A 139 -29.21 20.86 31.73
N LEU A 140 -29.34 20.04 30.69
CA LEU A 140 -30.08 20.41 29.47
C LEU A 140 -31.58 20.61 29.76
N ALA A 141 -32.17 19.80 30.64
CA ALA A 141 -33.55 19.99 31.11
C ALA A 141 -33.69 21.32 31.87
N ALA A 142 -32.71 21.68 32.70
CA ALA A 142 -32.69 22.98 33.36
C ALA A 142 -32.51 24.15 32.38
N CYS A 143 -31.78 23.96 31.28
CA CYS A 143 -31.68 24.94 30.19
C CYS A 143 -33.03 25.14 29.48
N GLU A 144 -33.77 24.06 29.21
CA GLU A 144 -35.12 24.14 28.65
C GLU A 144 -36.07 24.90 29.58
N GLN A 145 -36.06 24.58 30.88
CA GLN A 145 -36.87 25.29 31.88
C GLN A 145 -36.50 26.77 32.03
N ALA A 146 -35.24 27.13 31.76
CA ALA A 146 -34.76 28.51 31.75
C ALA A 146 -35.03 29.25 30.42
N GLY A 147 -35.57 28.57 29.40
CA GLY A 147 -35.93 29.16 28.11
C GLY A 147 -34.75 29.42 27.16
N ILE A 148 -33.65 28.68 27.30
CA ILE A 148 -32.42 28.89 26.51
C ILE A 148 -32.55 28.22 25.14
N ALA A 149 -32.60 28.99 24.06
CA ALA A 149 -32.98 28.47 22.73
C ALA A 149 -31.81 28.04 21.82
N HIS A 150 -30.54 28.19 22.23
CA HIS A 150 -29.41 27.82 21.37
C HIS A 150 -28.24 27.26 22.18
N MET A 151 -28.06 25.94 22.17
CA MET A 151 -27.02 25.25 22.91
C MET A 151 -26.11 24.43 21.98
N SER A 152 -24.81 24.63 22.09
CA SER A 152 -23.79 23.81 21.45
C SER A 152 -23.08 22.95 22.48
N VAL A 153 -23.21 21.64 22.38
CA VAL A 153 -22.53 20.65 23.22
C VAL A 153 -21.26 20.20 22.50
N ILE A 154 -20.09 20.44 23.11
CA ILE A 154 -18.77 20.19 22.52
C ILE A 154 -17.98 19.26 23.44
N ASN A 155 -17.63 18.07 22.95
CA ASN A 155 -16.84 17.10 23.68
C ASN A 155 -15.34 17.28 23.41
N THR A 156 -14.49 16.94 24.39
CA THR A 156 -13.01 16.92 24.24
C THR A 156 -12.40 15.53 24.40
N ASP A 157 -13.16 14.46 24.17
CA ASP A 157 -12.66 13.09 24.06
C ASP A 157 -12.78 12.58 22.61
N ASN A 158 -11.90 11.67 22.19
CA ASN A 158 -11.81 11.16 20.83
C ASN A 158 -12.59 9.84 20.62
N VAL A 159 -13.64 9.60 21.41
CA VAL A 159 -14.61 8.55 21.10
C VAL A 159 -15.23 8.84 19.73
N PRO A 160 -15.28 7.87 18.80
CA PRO A 160 -15.93 8.07 17.50
C PRO A 160 -17.39 8.48 17.65
N ALA A 161 -17.87 9.39 16.78
CA ALA A 161 -19.24 9.91 16.79
C ALA A 161 -19.69 10.42 18.19
N ASN A 162 -18.80 11.09 18.92
CA ASN A 162 -19.03 11.47 20.31
C ASN A 162 -20.22 12.42 20.53
N GLY A 163 -20.58 13.26 19.55
CA GLY A 163 -21.76 14.12 19.61
C GLY A 163 -23.04 13.30 19.49
N ASP A 164 -23.09 12.40 18.50
CA ASP A 164 -24.22 11.49 18.29
C ASP A 164 -24.41 10.54 19.48
N LEU A 165 -23.32 10.03 20.04
CA LEU A 165 -23.33 9.20 21.24
C LEU A 165 -23.94 9.94 22.44
N LEU A 166 -23.48 11.18 22.70
CA LEU A 166 -24.02 12.01 23.78
C LEU A 166 -25.52 12.27 23.58
N ARG A 167 -25.95 12.61 22.37
CA ARG A 167 -27.38 12.80 22.06
C ARG A 167 -28.17 11.53 22.36
N SER A 168 -27.67 10.37 21.92
CA SER A 168 -28.31 9.08 22.15
C SER A 168 -28.49 8.81 23.64
N ILE A 169 -27.43 8.98 24.44
CA ILE A 169 -27.48 8.71 25.89
C ILE A 169 -28.41 9.69 26.61
N VAL A 170 -28.35 10.99 26.29
CA VAL A 170 -29.22 12.00 26.89
C VAL A 170 -30.70 11.69 26.62
N SER A 171 -31.00 11.18 25.42
CA SER A 171 -32.37 10.83 25.02
C SER A 171 -32.96 9.65 25.80
N THR A 172 -32.13 8.78 26.40
CA THR A 172 -32.58 7.64 27.22
C THR A 172 -32.61 7.93 28.73
N CYS A 173 -32.04 9.06 29.18
CA CYS A 173 -32.02 9.42 30.59
C CYS A 173 -33.43 9.74 31.13
N SER A 174 -33.68 9.45 32.42
CA SER A 174 -34.97 9.70 33.08
C SER A 174 -35.25 11.19 33.29
N GLU A 175 -34.24 11.94 33.73
CA GLU A 175 -34.28 13.39 33.88
C GLU A 175 -33.62 14.02 32.65
N ARG A 176 -34.44 14.35 31.64
CA ARG A 176 -33.99 14.86 30.34
C ARG A 176 -34.91 15.97 29.84
N PRO A 177 -34.41 16.86 28.96
CA PRO A 177 -35.26 17.81 28.25
C PRO A 177 -36.24 17.10 27.29
N SER A 178 -37.24 17.84 26.80
CA SER A 178 -38.13 17.33 25.76
C SER A 178 -37.35 17.03 24.46
N GLU A 179 -37.79 16.01 23.72
CA GLU A 179 -37.18 15.68 22.42
C GLU A 179 -37.32 16.83 21.42
N GLN A 180 -38.41 17.60 21.51
CA GLN A 180 -38.61 18.79 20.68
C GLN A 180 -37.54 19.85 20.97
N TYR A 181 -37.20 20.06 22.24
CA TYR A 181 -36.11 20.98 22.62
C TYR A 181 -34.75 20.48 22.13
N LEU A 182 -34.43 19.20 22.34
CA LEU A 182 -33.18 18.61 21.84
C LEU A 182 -33.04 18.77 20.33
N ALA A 183 -34.11 18.47 19.58
CA ALA A 183 -34.09 18.55 18.12
C ALA A 183 -33.95 19.99 17.61
N ALA A 184 -34.66 20.95 18.20
CA ALA A 184 -34.74 22.33 17.71
C ALA A 184 -33.61 23.23 18.21
N PHE A 185 -33.18 23.06 19.45
CA PHE A 185 -32.38 24.07 20.17
C PHE A 185 -31.02 23.57 20.64
N VAL A 186 -30.75 22.26 20.57
CA VAL A 186 -29.45 21.69 20.97
C VAL A 186 -28.73 21.11 19.76
N ALA A 187 -27.47 21.50 19.59
CA ALA A 187 -26.54 20.91 18.64
C ALA A 187 -25.48 20.10 19.40
N PHE A 188 -25.49 18.78 19.23
CA PHE A 188 -24.43 17.91 19.71
C PHE A 188 -23.39 17.78 18.61
N HIS A 189 -22.23 18.38 18.80
CA HIS A 189 -21.19 18.41 17.78
C HIS A 189 -20.28 17.20 17.91
N ASN A 190 -20.03 16.51 16.79
CA ASN A 190 -18.94 15.55 16.70
C ASN A 190 -17.61 16.30 16.68
N THR A 191 -16.65 15.86 17.49
CA THR A 191 -15.36 16.56 17.65
C THR A 191 -14.17 15.62 17.62
N MET A 192 -13.03 16.14 17.18
CA MET A 192 -11.71 15.51 17.29
C MET A 192 -10.77 16.48 18.01
N VAL A 193 -10.01 15.99 18.99
CA VAL A 193 -8.97 16.78 19.67
C VAL A 193 -7.59 16.17 19.47
N ASP A 194 -6.59 17.03 19.25
CA ASP A 194 -5.19 16.60 19.11
C ASP A 194 -4.23 17.56 19.83
N CYS A 195 -3.73 17.12 20.98
CA CYS A 195 -2.67 17.80 21.73
C CYS A 195 -2.02 16.81 22.70
N ILE A 196 -0.70 16.70 22.73
CA ILE A 196 -0.02 15.89 23.75
C ILE A 196 -0.03 16.69 25.06
N THR A 197 -0.65 16.14 26.10
CA THR A 197 -0.78 16.79 27.41
C THR A 197 -0.25 15.91 28.55
N SER A 198 0.42 16.55 29.50
CA SER A 198 0.93 16.04 30.78
C SER A 198 0.47 16.97 31.91
N HIS A 199 1.19 17.03 33.02
CA HIS A 199 0.99 18.00 34.09
C HIS A 199 2.35 18.53 34.53
N ARG A 200 2.37 19.67 35.23
CA ARG A 200 3.59 20.24 35.79
C ARG A 200 4.16 19.25 36.81
N GLU A 201 5.48 19.08 36.81
CA GLU A 201 6.14 18.19 37.75
C GLU A 201 5.85 18.63 39.20
N GLY A 202 5.44 17.68 40.04
CA GLY A 202 5.00 17.95 41.41
C GLY A 202 3.62 18.61 41.55
N ASP A 203 2.95 18.93 40.44
CA ASP A 203 1.69 19.67 40.43
C ASP A 203 0.71 19.17 39.36
N THR A 204 -0.17 18.26 39.77
CA THR A 204 -1.17 17.61 38.90
C THR A 204 -2.30 18.54 38.47
N VAL A 205 -2.44 19.72 39.10
CA VAL A 205 -3.53 20.66 38.79
C VAL A 205 -3.18 21.50 37.57
N VAL A 206 -1.91 21.87 37.37
CA VAL A 206 -1.48 22.66 36.19
C VAL A 206 -1.29 21.75 34.98
N PRO A 207 -2.11 21.88 33.92
CA PRO A 207 -1.88 21.17 32.68
C PRO A 207 -0.58 21.65 32.04
N ARG A 208 0.17 20.70 31.50
CA ARG A 208 1.36 20.96 30.69
C ARG A 208 1.12 20.37 29.31
N ALA A 209 1.46 21.10 28.24
CA ALA A 209 1.14 20.72 26.87
C ALA A 209 2.26 21.09 25.90
N GLU A 210 2.26 20.44 24.74
CA GLU A 210 3.01 20.91 23.57
C GLU A 210 2.36 22.18 22.96
N PRO A 211 3.02 22.89 22.03
CA PRO A 211 2.39 23.97 21.27
C PRO A 211 1.15 23.46 20.51
N LEU A 212 0.14 24.33 20.35
CA LEU A 212 -1.10 23.97 19.67
C LEU A 212 -0.84 23.45 18.24
N PRO A 213 -1.28 22.22 17.91
CA PRO A 213 -1.20 21.70 16.55
C PRO A 213 -2.12 22.45 15.58
N ALA A 214 -1.89 22.27 14.28
CA ALA A 214 -2.72 22.91 13.25
C ALA A 214 -4.20 22.52 13.33
N LYS A 215 -4.48 21.30 13.82
CA LYS A 215 -5.82 20.75 14.07
C LYS A 215 -5.98 20.33 15.53
N ALA A 216 -5.81 21.25 16.46
CA ALA A 216 -5.94 21.00 17.90
C ALA A 216 -7.38 20.63 18.32
N LEU A 217 -8.39 21.27 17.72
CA LEU A 217 -9.81 21.01 17.92
C LEU A 217 -10.55 21.11 16.59
N VAL A 218 -11.07 19.98 16.11
CA VAL A 218 -11.95 19.92 14.94
C VAL A 218 -13.37 19.72 15.41
N ILE A 219 -14.30 20.53 14.91
CA ILE A 219 -15.71 20.50 15.29
C ILE A 219 -16.57 20.38 14.04
N GLU A 220 -17.43 19.36 14.00
CA GLU A 220 -18.46 19.24 12.98
C GLU A 220 -19.65 20.15 13.31
N ASP A 221 -19.88 21.17 12.48
CA ASP A 221 -20.97 22.14 12.62
C ASP A 221 -21.83 22.16 11.35
N LEU A 222 -22.58 21.07 11.17
CA LEU A 222 -23.50 20.90 10.04
C LEU A 222 -24.64 21.92 10.06
N ARG A 223 -25.04 22.39 11.26
CA ARG A 223 -26.12 23.36 11.45
C ARG A 223 -25.64 24.82 11.34
N ARG A 224 -24.33 25.05 11.27
CA ARG A 224 -23.71 26.39 11.21
C ARG A 224 -24.15 27.29 12.37
N VAL A 225 -24.23 26.71 13.57
CA VAL A 225 -24.70 27.41 14.78
C VAL A 225 -23.55 27.98 15.61
N LEU A 226 -22.31 27.56 15.34
CA LEU A 226 -21.13 28.07 16.02
C LEU A 226 -20.74 29.46 15.49
N PRO A 227 -20.19 30.35 16.34
CA PRO A 227 -19.71 31.66 15.91
C PRO A 227 -18.61 31.55 14.87
N ALA A 228 -18.69 32.35 13.80
CA ALA A 228 -17.69 32.37 12.73
C ALA A 228 -16.27 32.70 13.24
N ALA A 229 -16.16 33.49 14.31
CA ALA A 229 -14.89 33.85 14.95
C ALA A 229 -14.08 32.63 15.44
N LEU A 230 -14.71 31.46 15.66
CA LEU A 230 -13.97 30.23 15.99
C LEU A 230 -13.06 29.76 14.86
N MET A 231 -13.34 30.11 13.60
CA MET A 231 -12.46 29.77 12.47
C MET A 231 -11.16 30.58 12.48
N ASP A 232 -11.12 31.71 13.17
CA ASP A 232 -9.93 32.55 13.30
C ASP A 232 -9.04 32.11 14.49
N VAL A 233 -9.53 31.20 15.34
CA VAL A 233 -8.80 30.71 16.51
C VAL A 233 -7.74 29.68 16.07
N PRO A 234 -6.46 29.88 16.39
CA PRO A 234 -5.40 28.94 16.03
C PRO A 234 -5.67 27.52 16.52
N GLY A 235 -5.55 26.54 15.61
CA GLY A 235 -5.78 25.13 15.90
C GLY A 235 -7.24 24.68 15.88
N VAL A 236 -8.21 25.59 15.71
CA VAL A 236 -9.64 25.26 15.59
C VAL A 236 -10.02 25.09 14.11
N VAL A 237 -10.69 23.99 13.78
CA VAL A 237 -11.19 23.73 12.42
C VAL A 237 -12.67 23.38 12.47
N LEU A 238 -13.49 24.10 11.71
CA LEU A 238 -14.91 23.78 11.56
C LEU A 238 -15.14 22.95 10.28
N ARG A 239 -15.91 21.86 10.42
CA ARG A 239 -16.37 21.04 9.29
C ARG A 239 -17.87 21.27 9.08
N HIS A 240 -18.22 21.82 7.92
CA HIS A 240 -19.62 22.10 7.55
C HIS A 240 -20.24 21.05 6.63
N SER A 241 -19.54 19.95 6.37
CA SER A 241 -19.99 18.85 5.52
C SER A 241 -19.79 17.54 6.26
N ALA A 242 -20.83 16.70 6.24
CA ALA A 242 -20.80 15.36 6.80
C ALA A 242 -19.71 14.50 6.12
N GLY A 243 -19.12 13.55 6.85
CA GLY A 243 -18.07 12.68 6.33
C GLY A 243 -16.64 13.25 6.46
N LEU A 244 -16.48 14.54 6.79
CA LEU A 244 -15.15 15.15 6.92
C LEU A 244 -14.53 14.90 8.30
N ILE A 245 -15.33 14.92 9.38
CA ILE A 245 -14.83 14.70 10.73
C ILE A 245 -14.30 13.27 10.90
N GLU A 246 -14.88 12.30 10.21
CA GLU A 246 -14.46 10.90 10.20
C GLU A 246 -13.07 10.74 9.58
N LYS A 247 -12.73 11.56 8.57
CA LYS A 247 -11.36 11.60 8.01
C LYS A 247 -10.37 12.15 9.02
N ASP A 248 -10.74 13.22 9.74
CA ASP A 248 -9.91 13.81 10.78
C ASP A 248 -9.71 12.83 11.96
N HIS A 249 -10.77 12.11 12.38
CA HIS A 249 -10.67 11.02 13.36
C HIS A 249 -9.77 9.88 12.85
N ALA A 250 -9.92 9.44 11.60
CA ALA A 250 -9.11 8.38 11.04
C ALA A 250 -7.61 8.74 11.05
N MET A 251 -7.27 9.96 10.64
CA MET A 251 -5.90 10.47 10.71
C MET A 251 -5.40 10.54 12.15
N LYS A 252 -6.19 11.08 13.09
CA LYS A 252 -5.81 11.15 14.50
C LYS A 252 -5.61 9.77 15.13
N LEU A 253 -6.55 8.85 14.92
CA LEU A 253 -6.55 7.53 15.55
C LEU A 253 -5.50 6.60 14.96
N ARG A 254 -5.29 6.63 13.63
CA ARG A 254 -4.36 5.71 12.96
C ARG A 254 -2.95 6.28 12.84
N ILE A 255 -2.78 7.54 12.43
CA ILE A 255 -1.46 8.16 12.27
C ILE A 255 -0.90 8.50 13.64
N ALA A 256 -1.53 9.43 14.37
CA ALA A 256 -0.97 9.90 15.62
C ALA A 256 -1.06 8.84 16.73
N ASN A 257 -2.27 8.42 17.10
CA ASN A 257 -2.45 7.50 18.21
C ASN A 257 -1.92 6.08 17.89
N GLY A 258 -2.05 5.61 16.64
CA GLY A 258 -1.56 4.30 16.22
C GLY A 258 -0.04 4.18 16.28
N THR A 259 0.69 5.14 15.73
CA THR A 259 2.17 5.15 15.81
C THR A 259 2.66 5.36 17.24
N HIS A 260 2.00 6.23 18.01
CA HIS A 260 2.35 6.43 19.42
C HIS A 260 2.15 5.16 20.25
N THR A 261 1.03 4.45 20.02
CA THR A 261 0.75 3.15 20.64
C THR A 261 1.79 2.12 20.25
N ALA A 262 2.17 2.03 18.98
CA ALA A 262 3.19 1.08 18.53
C ALA A 262 4.55 1.33 19.23
N ALA A 263 5.04 2.58 19.20
CA ALA A 263 6.31 2.93 19.84
C ALA A 263 6.28 2.70 21.36
N ALA A 264 5.22 3.14 22.06
CA ALA A 264 5.16 3.07 23.51
C ALA A 264 5.24 1.63 24.05
N HIS A 265 4.63 0.64 23.38
CA HIS A 265 4.71 -0.76 23.83
C HIS A 265 6.11 -1.35 23.65
N ILE A 266 6.76 -1.06 22.52
CA ILE A 266 8.13 -1.52 22.28
C ILE A 266 9.08 -0.85 23.28
N MET A 267 8.95 0.46 23.47
CA MET A 267 9.75 1.22 24.43
C MET A 267 9.56 0.73 25.87
N ALA A 268 8.32 0.55 26.32
CA ALA A 268 8.02 0.10 27.68
C ALA A 268 8.57 -1.32 27.94
N LEU A 269 8.41 -2.25 27.00
CA LEU A 269 8.99 -3.59 27.11
C LEU A 269 10.52 -3.55 27.18
N SER A 270 11.15 -2.61 26.49
CA SER A 270 12.62 -2.44 26.48
C SER A 270 13.15 -1.46 27.54
N GLY A 271 12.34 -1.07 28.54
CA GLY A 271 12.77 -0.21 29.65
C GLY A 271 12.97 1.27 29.30
N LEU A 272 12.56 1.72 28.12
CA LEU A 272 12.55 3.13 27.73
C LEU A 272 11.30 3.80 28.30
N ALA A 273 11.47 4.51 29.41
CA ALA A 273 10.37 4.98 30.25
C ALA A 273 9.58 6.18 29.68
N ASP A 274 10.16 6.94 28.76
CA ASP A 274 9.63 8.24 28.33
C ASP A 274 9.78 8.48 26.83
N THR A 275 8.73 9.01 26.19
CA THR A 275 8.71 9.21 24.73
C THR A 275 9.64 10.30 24.22
N SER A 276 10.15 11.19 25.07
CA SER A 276 11.22 12.12 24.69
C SER A 276 12.48 11.39 24.20
N GLN A 277 12.64 10.12 24.56
CA GLN A 277 13.75 9.28 24.12
C GLN A 277 13.60 8.79 22.68
N ILE A 278 12.43 8.94 22.03
CA ILE A 278 12.21 8.47 20.64
C ILE A 278 13.25 9.05 19.69
N ALA A 279 13.52 10.35 19.75
CA ALA A 279 14.49 11.01 18.87
C ALA A 279 15.92 10.48 19.03
N ALA A 280 16.28 10.05 20.24
CA ALA A 280 17.58 9.47 20.53
C ALA A 280 17.71 8.00 20.09
N ASN A 281 16.63 7.40 19.56
CA ASN A 281 16.59 6.01 19.11
C ASN A 281 16.22 5.96 17.62
N PRO A 282 17.21 6.06 16.71
CA PRO A 282 16.98 6.08 15.26
C PRO A 282 16.18 4.88 14.76
N SER A 283 16.41 3.71 15.34
CA SER A 283 15.66 2.49 15.05
C SER A 283 14.15 2.70 15.22
N ILE A 284 13.73 3.30 16.33
CA ILE A 284 12.32 3.59 16.61
C ILE A 284 11.77 4.60 15.60
N THR A 285 12.50 5.68 15.30
CA THR A 285 12.03 6.66 14.30
C THR A 285 11.85 6.04 12.91
N ARG A 286 12.77 5.16 12.48
CA ARG A 286 12.69 4.46 11.21
C ARG A 286 11.53 3.46 11.18
N PHE A 287 11.34 2.71 12.27
CA PHE A 287 10.21 1.80 12.44
C PHE A 287 8.88 2.53 12.26
N LEU A 288 8.73 3.69 12.89
CA LEU A 288 7.50 4.48 12.84
C LEU A 288 7.22 5.02 11.42
N GLN A 289 8.24 5.53 10.74
CA GLN A 289 8.15 5.92 9.32
C GLN A 289 7.67 4.75 8.46
N LYS A 290 8.25 3.57 8.66
CA LYS A 290 7.93 2.38 7.86
C LYS A 290 6.55 1.81 8.16
N LEU A 291 6.12 1.84 9.41
CA LEU A 291 4.75 1.51 9.82
C LEU A 291 3.73 2.45 9.15
N TYR A 292 4.03 3.75 9.12
CA TYR A 292 3.21 4.74 8.43
C TYR A 292 3.10 4.44 6.92
N GLU A 293 4.25 4.26 6.24
CA GLU A 293 4.31 4.03 4.80
C GLU A 293 3.64 2.73 4.34
N SER A 294 3.82 1.65 5.11
CA SER A 294 3.50 0.29 4.68
C SER A 294 2.05 -0.11 4.99
N ASP A 295 1.50 0.39 6.09
CA ASP A 295 0.19 -0.06 6.60
C ASP A 295 -0.78 1.10 6.83
N ILE A 296 -0.39 2.15 7.55
CA ILE A 296 -1.32 3.20 7.99
C ILE A 296 -1.75 4.09 6.81
N ALA A 297 -0.82 4.66 6.06
CA ALA A 297 -1.17 5.57 4.96
C ALA A 297 -1.97 4.85 3.86
N PRO A 298 -1.56 3.66 3.37
CA PRO A 298 -2.37 2.90 2.40
C PRO A 298 -3.75 2.55 2.95
N GLY A 299 -3.86 2.26 4.25
CA GLY A 299 -5.15 1.96 4.89
C GLY A 299 -6.09 3.17 4.95
N CYS A 300 -5.56 4.36 5.23
CA CYS A 300 -6.34 5.60 5.20
C CYS A 300 -6.81 5.97 3.79
N VAL A 301 -5.96 5.76 2.77
CA VAL A 301 -6.34 5.95 1.36
C VAL A 301 -7.48 5.00 1.00
N ALA A 302 -7.35 3.71 1.32
CA ALA A 302 -8.32 2.69 0.95
C ALA A 302 -9.69 2.88 1.63
N ASP A 303 -9.70 3.20 2.93
CA ASP A 303 -10.96 3.25 3.70
C ASP A 303 -11.69 4.59 3.59
N PHE A 304 -10.96 5.70 3.39
CA PHE A 304 -11.52 7.06 3.50
C PHE A 304 -11.26 7.94 2.28
N ALA A 305 -10.60 7.40 1.24
CA ALA A 305 -10.21 8.15 0.04
C ALA A 305 -9.47 9.46 0.36
N ILE A 306 -8.62 9.45 1.40
CA ILE A 306 -7.82 10.61 1.78
C ILE A 306 -6.59 10.67 0.85
N PRO A 307 -6.34 11.78 0.14
CA PRO A 307 -5.18 11.91 -0.74
C PRO A 307 -3.86 11.72 0.02
N ARG A 308 -2.90 11.02 -0.61
CA ARG A 308 -1.58 10.77 0.00
C ARG A 308 -0.85 12.04 0.47
N PRO A 309 -0.86 13.17 -0.27
CA PRO A 309 -0.22 14.41 0.20
C PRO A 309 -0.82 14.96 1.50
N GLU A 310 -2.12 14.79 1.74
CA GLU A 310 -2.77 15.22 2.98
C GLU A 310 -2.30 14.36 4.17
N LEU A 311 -2.20 13.04 3.97
CA LEU A 311 -1.67 12.13 4.98
C LEU A 311 -0.20 12.43 5.30
N ASP A 312 0.62 12.68 4.28
CA ASP A 312 2.05 12.96 4.44
C ASP A 312 2.28 14.28 5.19
N ALA A 313 1.41 15.28 4.99
CA ALA A 313 1.43 16.52 5.77
C ALA A 313 1.13 16.27 7.26
N VAL A 314 0.09 15.49 7.56
CA VAL A 314 -0.26 15.13 8.94
C VAL A 314 0.86 14.32 9.60
N TRP A 315 1.44 13.36 8.87
CA TRP A 315 2.59 12.59 9.35
C TRP A 315 3.83 13.47 9.59
N GLY A 316 4.13 14.41 8.70
CA GLY A 316 5.25 15.34 8.87
C GLY A 316 5.09 16.30 10.05
N GLU A 317 3.86 16.69 10.40
CA GLU A 317 3.58 17.43 11.63
C GLU A 317 3.69 16.54 12.88
N TRP A 318 3.03 15.39 12.86
CA TRP A 318 3.00 14.46 13.99
C TRP A 318 4.38 13.91 14.35
N SER A 319 5.18 13.52 13.36
CA SER A 319 6.53 12.97 13.56
C SER A 319 7.46 13.97 14.26
N ARG A 320 7.38 15.27 13.93
CA ARG A 320 8.14 16.34 14.63
C ARG A 320 7.69 16.51 16.08
N ARG A 321 6.38 16.44 16.34
CA ARG A 321 5.80 16.55 17.68
C ARG A 321 6.22 15.39 18.57
N MET A 322 6.06 14.16 18.08
CA MET A 322 6.36 12.95 18.85
C MET A 322 7.86 12.74 19.12
N THR A 323 8.73 13.37 18.32
CA THR A 323 10.20 13.32 18.47
C THR A 323 10.75 14.52 19.25
N SER A 324 9.90 15.37 19.83
CA SER A 324 10.36 16.48 20.66
C SER A 324 11.08 15.95 21.91
N PRO A 325 12.37 16.26 22.11
CA PRO A 325 13.07 15.85 23.34
C PRO A 325 12.59 16.64 24.57
N ALA A 326 11.92 17.77 24.35
CA ALA A 326 11.54 18.69 25.41
C ALA A 326 10.21 18.34 26.09
N PHE A 327 9.40 17.52 25.42
CA PHE A 327 8.08 17.13 25.91
C PHE A 327 7.81 15.66 25.61
N GLY A 328 7.84 14.84 26.65
CA GLY A 328 7.56 13.41 26.59
C GLY A 328 6.47 12.99 27.57
N LEU A 329 5.97 11.77 27.37
CA LEU A 329 5.04 11.10 28.25
C LEU A 329 5.63 9.76 28.68
N SER A 330 5.25 9.32 29.88
CA SER A 330 5.57 7.96 30.33
C SER A 330 5.03 6.93 29.33
N THR A 331 5.90 6.04 28.86
CA THR A 331 5.53 4.96 27.94
C THR A 331 4.57 3.98 28.62
N PHE A 332 4.79 3.68 29.90
CA PHE A 332 3.89 2.86 30.73
C PHE A 332 2.50 3.49 30.92
N PHE A 333 2.40 4.82 31.00
CA PHE A 333 1.10 5.50 31.00
C PHE A 333 0.38 5.33 29.65
N ILE A 334 1.11 5.45 28.55
CA ILE A 334 0.56 5.32 27.19
C ILE A 334 0.12 3.88 26.88
N THR A 335 0.76 2.85 27.43
CA THR A 335 0.41 1.45 27.16
C THR A 335 -0.85 0.98 27.89
N GLN A 336 -1.36 1.71 28.89
CA GLN A 336 -2.59 1.30 29.60
C GLN A 336 -3.81 1.23 28.67
N ASN A 337 -4.80 0.39 29.03
CA ASN A 337 -5.95 0.08 28.17
C ASN A 337 -5.54 -0.48 26.79
N ALA A 338 -4.42 -1.23 26.74
CA ALA A 338 -3.84 -1.78 25.52
C ALA A 338 -4.86 -2.51 24.64
N TYR A 339 -5.73 -3.34 25.25
CA TYR A 339 -6.70 -4.14 24.50
C TYR A 339 -7.70 -3.27 23.72
N ALA A 340 -8.31 -2.26 24.34
CA ALA A 340 -9.19 -1.32 23.64
C ALA A 340 -8.43 -0.50 22.58
N LYS A 341 -7.18 -0.12 22.88
CA LYS A 341 -6.32 0.61 21.92
C LYS A 341 -5.97 -0.23 20.70
N LEU A 342 -5.86 -1.55 20.83
CA LEU A 342 -5.63 -2.46 19.71
C LEU A 342 -6.76 -2.33 18.67
N GLY A 343 -8.02 -2.46 19.11
CA GLY A 343 -9.20 -2.34 18.24
C GLY A 343 -9.41 -0.95 17.64
N LEU A 344 -9.10 0.11 18.38
CA LEU A 344 -9.31 1.48 17.90
C LEU A 344 -8.17 2.01 17.00
N ARG A 345 -6.94 1.52 17.15
CA ARG A 345 -5.75 2.18 16.57
C ARG A 345 -4.97 1.32 15.58
N LEU A 346 -4.91 0.00 15.76
CA LEU A 346 -4.09 -0.90 14.93
C LEU A 346 -4.92 -1.84 14.05
N VAL A 347 -5.95 -2.48 14.62
CA VAL A 347 -6.85 -3.38 13.86
C VAL A 347 -7.51 -2.72 12.65
N PRO A 348 -7.91 -1.43 12.67
CA PRO A 348 -8.48 -0.79 11.48
C PRO A 348 -7.51 -0.78 10.29
N SER A 349 -6.21 -0.59 10.54
CA SER A 349 -5.16 -0.66 9.51
C SER A 349 -4.88 -2.10 9.06
N LEU A 350 -4.98 -3.08 9.97
CA LEU A 350 -4.95 -4.51 9.60
C LEU A 350 -6.08 -4.84 8.62
N ASN A 351 -7.31 -4.48 8.98
CA ASN A 351 -8.49 -4.72 8.14
C ASN A 351 -8.41 -4.03 6.78
N ALA A 352 -7.84 -2.82 6.72
CA ALA A 352 -7.63 -2.12 5.47
C ALA A 352 -6.65 -2.88 4.55
N ALA A 353 -5.59 -3.47 5.11
CA ALA A 353 -4.68 -4.34 4.35
C ALA A 353 -5.39 -5.61 3.85
N LEU A 354 -6.20 -6.25 4.69
CA LEU A 354 -6.97 -7.45 4.33
C LEU A 354 -7.99 -7.19 3.21
N ARG A 355 -8.73 -6.06 3.28
CA ARG A 355 -9.63 -5.61 2.20
C ARG A 355 -8.89 -5.37 0.89
N ALA A 356 -7.68 -4.82 0.97
CA ALA A 356 -6.78 -4.65 -0.17
C ALA A 356 -6.08 -5.96 -0.60
N ARG A 357 -6.49 -7.12 -0.09
CA ARG A 357 -5.90 -8.44 -0.36
C ARG A 357 -4.39 -8.52 -0.10
N ARG A 358 -3.91 -7.80 0.91
CA ARG A 358 -2.51 -7.81 1.36
C ARG A 358 -2.41 -8.30 2.80
N LEU A 359 -1.29 -8.95 3.12
CA LEU A 359 -0.91 -9.23 4.50
C LEU A 359 -0.34 -7.96 5.15
N PRO A 360 -0.51 -7.79 6.48
CA PRO A 360 0.15 -6.70 7.20
C PRO A 360 1.66 -6.79 7.09
N SER A 361 2.33 -5.64 7.12
CA SER A 361 3.80 -5.59 7.13
C SER A 361 4.37 -6.20 8.42
N ALA A 362 5.68 -6.49 8.40
CA ALA A 362 6.39 -6.90 9.61
C ALA A 362 6.35 -5.84 10.70
N TYR A 363 6.30 -4.55 10.35
CA TYR A 363 6.21 -3.44 11.30
C TYR A 363 4.86 -3.43 12.03
N MET A 364 3.77 -3.65 11.30
CA MET A 364 2.45 -3.80 11.90
C MET A 364 2.36 -5.08 12.74
N ALA A 365 2.92 -6.19 12.25
CA ALA A 365 2.98 -7.43 13.02
C ALA A 365 3.74 -7.25 14.35
N LEU A 366 4.89 -6.59 14.35
CA LEU A 366 5.64 -6.25 15.57
C LEU A 366 4.85 -5.32 16.49
N SER A 367 4.19 -4.29 15.94
CA SER A 367 3.37 -3.35 16.72
C SER A 367 2.29 -4.07 17.53
N VAL A 368 1.57 -4.99 16.87
CA VAL A 368 0.51 -5.78 17.48
C VAL A 368 1.09 -6.81 18.45
N ALA A 369 2.16 -7.51 18.07
CA ALA A 369 2.80 -8.51 18.92
C ALA A 369 3.38 -7.92 20.22
N ALA A 370 4.02 -6.74 20.15
CA ALA A 370 4.54 -6.03 21.31
C ALA A 370 3.41 -5.60 22.26
N LEU A 371 2.28 -5.12 21.71
CA LEU A 371 1.09 -4.80 22.50
C LEU A 371 0.54 -6.02 23.22
N LEU A 372 0.37 -7.14 22.51
CA LEU A 372 -0.10 -8.40 23.11
C LEU A 372 0.88 -8.90 24.17
N ARG A 373 2.19 -8.84 23.91
CA ARG A 373 3.24 -9.23 24.87
C ARG A 373 3.22 -8.39 26.15
N PHE A 374 2.92 -7.10 26.04
CA PHE A 374 2.84 -6.20 27.19
C PHE A 374 1.72 -6.61 28.16
N ILE A 375 0.58 -7.07 27.64
CA ILE A 375 -0.55 -7.52 28.46
C ILE A 375 -0.51 -9.01 28.82
N THR A 376 0.53 -9.75 28.43
CA THR A 376 0.71 -11.16 28.78
C THR A 376 1.30 -11.26 30.20
N PRO A 377 0.53 -11.72 31.20
CA PRO A 377 1.04 -11.90 32.56
C PRO A 377 2.19 -12.92 32.58
N SER A 378 3.28 -12.58 33.24
CA SER A 378 4.41 -13.49 33.47
C SER A 378 4.82 -13.60 34.94
N GLN A 379 4.08 -12.93 35.82
CA GLN A 379 4.22 -12.95 37.27
C GLN A 379 2.85 -13.19 37.93
N PRO A 380 2.81 -13.66 39.19
CA PRO A 380 1.56 -13.74 39.94
C PRO A 380 0.86 -12.38 40.01
N ALA A 381 -0.47 -12.37 39.88
CA ALA A 381 -1.24 -11.15 39.99
C ALA A 381 -1.03 -10.50 41.37
N PRO A 382 -0.62 -9.22 41.45
CA PRO A 382 -0.35 -8.57 42.73
C PRO A 382 -1.64 -8.27 43.49
N ARG A 383 -2.75 -8.03 42.77
CA ARG A 383 -4.08 -7.74 43.31
C ARG A 383 -5.17 -7.96 42.26
N PRO A 384 -6.45 -8.10 42.65
CA PRO A 384 -7.55 -8.27 41.70
C PRO A 384 -7.59 -7.16 40.65
N GLY A 385 -7.76 -7.54 39.38
CA GLY A 385 -7.84 -6.60 38.24
C GLY A 385 -6.50 -6.05 37.75
N VAL A 386 -5.37 -6.44 38.36
CA VAL A 386 -4.02 -6.01 37.97
C VAL A 386 -3.19 -7.22 37.56
N GLY A 387 -2.60 -7.16 36.36
CA GLY A 387 -1.59 -8.11 35.88
C GLY A 387 -0.18 -7.63 36.19
N ALA A 388 0.78 -8.55 36.21
CA ALA A 388 2.19 -8.25 36.34
C ALA A 388 3.03 -9.06 35.35
N ALA A 389 4.06 -8.43 34.79
CA ALA A 389 4.98 -9.04 33.84
C ALA A 389 6.39 -8.47 33.97
N LEU A 390 7.34 -9.08 33.26
CA LEU A 390 8.72 -8.62 33.16
C LEU A 390 8.99 -7.94 31.81
N MET A 391 9.76 -6.87 31.85
CA MET A 391 10.43 -6.24 30.71
C MET A 391 11.43 -7.22 30.06
N ASP A 392 11.89 -6.87 28.86
CA ASP A 392 12.90 -7.62 28.14
C ASP A 392 14.29 -7.40 28.78
N ALA A 393 15.14 -8.43 28.74
CA ALA A 393 16.42 -8.39 29.44
C ALA A 393 17.51 -7.65 28.63
N ALA A 394 17.60 -6.32 28.73
CA ALA A 394 18.78 -5.56 28.30
C ALA A 394 18.88 -4.14 28.93
N ARG A 395 20.10 -3.81 29.39
CA ARG A 395 20.66 -2.53 29.95
C ARG A 395 20.56 -2.32 31.47
N PRO A 396 21.58 -1.67 32.09
CA PRO A 396 21.78 -1.68 33.54
C PRO A 396 20.67 -0.89 34.25
N PRO A 397 20.32 -1.31 35.48
CA PRO A 397 19.12 -0.86 36.14
C PRO A 397 19.30 0.56 36.67
N SER A 398 18.44 1.47 36.23
CA SER A 398 17.91 2.40 37.20
C SER A 398 17.25 1.56 38.31
N THR A 399 17.55 1.81 39.57
CA THR A 399 16.87 1.13 40.69
C THR A 399 15.59 1.85 41.10
N ALA A 400 15.11 2.79 40.27
CA ALA A 400 13.92 3.55 40.54
C ALA A 400 12.67 2.67 40.46
N VAL A 401 11.79 2.81 41.46
CA VAL A 401 10.42 2.34 41.40
C VAL A 401 9.55 3.56 41.13
N LEU A 402 8.80 3.54 40.03
CA LEU A 402 7.93 4.64 39.65
C LEU A 402 6.48 4.19 39.66
N GLU A 403 5.64 4.94 40.37
CA GLU A 403 4.20 4.89 40.19
C GLU A 403 3.83 5.83 39.02
N TYR A 404 3.54 5.25 37.85
CA TYR A 404 3.27 6.02 36.63
C TYR A 404 1.77 6.32 36.44
N THR A 405 0.92 5.69 37.25
CA THR A 405 -0.53 5.91 37.36
C THR A 405 -0.95 5.46 38.75
N PRO A 406 -1.95 6.10 39.39
CA PRO A 406 -2.42 5.70 40.71
C PRO A 406 -2.67 4.20 40.82
N GLY A 407 -1.89 3.54 41.67
CA GLY A 407 -1.94 2.11 41.89
C GLY A 407 -1.43 1.28 40.72
N LEU A 408 -0.42 1.72 39.96
CA LEU A 408 0.37 0.89 39.05
C LEU A 408 1.84 1.29 39.08
N THR A 409 2.72 0.31 39.30
CA THR A 409 4.16 0.54 39.43
C THR A 409 4.98 -0.13 38.34
N VAL A 410 6.16 0.44 38.09
CA VAL A 410 7.26 -0.20 37.36
C VAL A 410 8.51 -0.13 38.23
N ASP A 411 9.22 -1.25 38.33
CA ASP A 411 10.51 -1.39 38.99
C ASP A 411 11.57 -1.68 37.91
N PHE A 412 12.39 -0.67 37.62
CA PHE A 412 13.47 -0.80 36.63
C PHE A 412 14.63 -1.69 37.11
N GLY A 413 14.73 -1.93 38.42
CA GLY A 413 15.73 -2.81 39.02
C GLY A 413 15.43 -4.28 38.79
N SER A 414 14.18 -4.69 39.04
CA SER A 414 13.74 -6.07 38.81
C SER A 414 13.22 -6.32 37.39
N GLY A 415 12.91 -5.26 36.63
CA GLY A 415 12.24 -5.36 35.34
C GLY A 415 10.74 -5.57 35.44
N ALA A 416 10.17 -5.59 36.65
CA ALA A 416 8.75 -5.85 36.86
C ALA A 416 7.90 -4.62 36.56
N TYR A 417 6.78 -4.82 35.88
CA TYR A 417 5.75 -3.80 35.71
C TYR A 417 4.36 -4.38 35.94
N GLU A 418 3.48 -3.54 36.47
CA GLU A 418 2.06 -3.83 36.61
C GLU A 418 1.29 -3.25 35.41
N PHE A 419 0.11 -3.80 35.10
CA PHE A 419 -0.80 -3.25 34.09
C PHE A 419 -2.25 -3.62 34.41
N VAL A 420 -3.21 -2.84 33.90
CA VAL A 420 -4.63 -3.16 34.05
C VAL A 420 -4.96 -4.46 33.30
N LEU A 421 -5.50 -5.45 34.01
CA LEU A 421 -5.91 -6.71 33.40
C LEU A 421 -7.08 -6.46 32.44
N SER A 422 -6.98 -6.96 31.21
CA SER A 422 -7.98 -6.78 30.16
C SER A 422 -8.51 -8.12 29.65
N ALA A 423 -9.69 -8.11 29.02
CA ALA A 423 -10.21 -9.27 28.31
C ALA A 423 -9.14 -9.80 27.34
N GLY A 424 -8.82 -11.09 27.40
CA GLY A 424 -7.76 -11.71 26.58
C GLY A 424 -6.42 -11.95 27.30
N ALA A 425 -6.10 -11.22 28.37
CA ALA A 425 -4.85 -11.41 29.11
C ALA A 425 -4.69 -12.84 29.68
N GLU A 426 -5.77 -13.44 30.19
CA GLU A 426 -5.77 -14.80 30.72
C GLU A 426 -5.47 -15.86 29.64
N ARG A 427 -6.02 -15.69 28.44
CA ARG A 427 -5.78 -16.62 27.31
C ARG A 427 -4.35 -16.50 26.80
N LEU A 428 -3.84 -15.28 26.71
CA LEU A 428 -2.44 -15.02 26.38
C LEU A 428 -1.50 -15.62 27.44
N ALA A 429 -1.88 -15.53 28.73
CA ALA A 429 -1.14 -16.17 29.83
C ALA A 429 -1.08 -17.69 29.65
N HIS A 430 -2.20 -18.34 29.36
CA HIS A 430 -2.27 -19.77 29.12
C HIS A 430 -1.39 -20.20 27.91
N ALA A 431 -1.53 -19.50 26.78
CA ALA A 431 -0.71 -19.75 25.60
C ALA A 431 0.80 -19.56 25.89
N CYS A 432 1.15 -18.52 26.65
CA CYS A 432 2.52 -18.25 27.09
C CYS A 432 3.06 -19.37 27.99
N HIS A 433 2.26 -19.88 28.93
CA HIS A 433 2.63 -20.98 29.80
C HIS A 433 2.94 -22.26 29.00
N GLU A 434 2.06 -22.64 28.06
CA GLU A 434 2.27 -23.82 27.22
C GLU A 434 3.50 -23.67 26.31
N GLN A 435 3.75 -22.48 25.76
CA GLN A 435 4.95 -22.18 25.00
C GLN A 435 6.23 -22.35 25.82
N ARG A 436 6.30 -21.77 27.03
CA ARG A 436 7.46 -21.90 27.92
C ARG A 436 7.67 -23.33 28.39
N ARG A 437 6.59 -24.05 28.70
CA ARG A 437 6.65 -25.47 29.08
C ARG A 437 7.21 -26.32 27.94
N ALA A 438 6.74 -26.12 26.71
CA ALA A 438 7.26 -26.82 25.54
C ALA A 438 8.75 -26.54 25.31
N GLN A 439 9.18 -25.27 25.45
CA GLN A 439 10.57 -24.87 25.33
C GLN A 439 11.46 -25.54 26.40
N GLN A 440 11.03 -25.58 27.66
CA GLN A 440 11.75 -26.25 28.74
C GLN A 440 11.88 -27.77 28.49
N LEU A 441 10.82 -28.41 28.00
CA LEU A 441 10.86 -29.83 27.62
C LEU A 441 11.81 -30.06 26.44
N GLN A 442 11.85 -29.15 25.47
CA GLN A 442 12.74 -29.24 24.30
C GLN A 442 14.21 -29.05 24.71
N GLN A 443 14.51 -28.09 25.57
CA GLN A 443 15.86 -27.89 26.13
C GLN A 443 16.35 -29.10 26.92
N ARG A 444 15.44 -29.83 27.56
CA ARG A 444 15.73 -31.10 28.26
C ARG A 444 15.77 -32.32 27.34
N GLN A 445 15.65 -32.15 26.01
CA GLN A 445 15.52 -33.22 25.01
C GLN A 445 14.36 -34.20 25.28
N GLN A 446 13.31 -33.74 25.96
CA GLN A 446 12.14 -34.55 26.37
C GLN A 446 10.88 -34.23 25.56
N ALA A 447 10.90 -33.20 24.70
CA ALA A 447 9.75 -32.81 23.91
C ALA A 447 9.56 -33.71 22.68
N GLN A 448 8.36 -34.25 22.51
CA GLN A 448 7.94 -34.90 21.27
C GLN A 448 7.47 -33.85 20.24
N PRO A 449 7.65 -34.09 18.92
CA PRO A 449 7.23 -33.14 17.86
C PRO A 449 5.76 -32.71 17.94
N ALA A 450 4.87 -33.60 18.38
CA ALA A 450 3.44 -33.31 18.53
C ALA A 450 3.16 -32.22 19.60
N ALA A 451 3.88 -32.24 20.73
CA ALA A 451 3.67 -31.26 21.80
C ALA A 451 4.12 -29.84 21.42
N ALA A 452 5.11 -29.71 20.54
CA ALA A 452 5.54 -28.42 19.99
C ALA A 452 4.54 -27.86 18.96
N LEU A 453 3.90 -28.74 18.20
CA LEU A 453 2.82 -28.35 17.27
C LEU A 453 1.57 -27.89 18.03
N ASP A 454 1.19 -28.59 19.10
CA ASP A 454 0.04 -28.22 19.93
C ASP A 454 0.22 -26.87 20.64
N SER A 455 1.42 -26.57 21.14
CA SER A 455 1.70 -25.27 21.77
C SER A 455 1.69 -24.13 20.75
N ALA A 456 2.20 -24.34 19.54
CA ALA A 456 2.16 -23.35 18.46
C ALA A 456 0.73 -23.09 17.99
N ALA A 457 -0.10 -24.13 17.88
CA ALA A 457 -1.52 -23.99 17.57
C ALA A 457 -2.27 -23.21 18.66
N THR A 458 -1.96 -23.47 19.94
CA THR A 458 -2.55 -22.76 21.09
C THR A 458 -2.22 -21.26 21.07
N ALA A 459 -0.96 -20.90 20.76
CA ALA A 459 -0.54 -19.50 20.65
C ALA A 459 -1.25 -18.79 19.49
N LEU A 460 -1.35 -19.44 18.33
CA LEU A 460 -2.05 -18.87 17.18
C LEU A 460 -3.54 -18.66 17.47
N ASP A 461 -4.20 -19.62 18.11
CA ASP A 461 -5.62 -19.53 18.48
C ASP A 461 -5.87 -18.39 19.50
N ALA A 462 -4.97 -18.22 20.47
CA ALA A 462 -5.04 -17.10 21.42
C ALA A 462 -4.88 -15.74 20.73
N VAL A 463 -3.88 -15.59 19.85
CA VAL A 463 -3.65 -14.35 19.08
C VAL A 463 -4.83 -14.06 18.15
N LEU A 464 -5.32 -15.06 17.42
CA LEU A 464 -6.43 -14.91 16.49
C LEU A 464 -7.70 -14.46 17.21
N ARG A 465 -8.07 -15.09 18.34
CA ARG A 465 -9.22 -14.67 19.14
C ARG A 465 -9.08 -13.26 19.71
N CYS A 466 -7.88 -12.86 20.12
CA CYS A 466 -7.64 -11.49 20.58
C CYS A 466 -7.89 -10.47 19.46
N LEU A 467 -7.47 -10.79 18.23
CA LEU A 467 -7.70 -9.92 17.07
C LEU A 467 -9.17 -9.91 16.65
N GLU A 468 -9.83 -11.07 16.65
CA GLU A 468 -11.26 -11.21 16.34
C GLU A 468 -12.14 -10.41 17.29
N GLU A 469 -11.93 -10.52 18.61
CA GLU A 469 -12.66 -9.75 19.62
C GLU A 469 -12.43 -8.23 19.49
N GLN A 470 -11.30 -7.82 18.90
CA GLN A 470 -10.99 -6.42 18.60
C GLN A 470 -11.43 -5.99 17.19
N GLY A 471 -12.18 -6.83 16.48
CA GLY A 471 -12.83 -6.49 15.22
C GLY A 471 -12.01 -6.81 13.98
N LEU A 472 -11.05 -7.75 14.03
CA LEU A 472 -10.41 -8.25 12.81
C LEU A 472 -11.45 -8.87 11.88
N ASP A 473 -11.38 -8.55 10.58
CA ASP A 473 -12.32 -9.03 9.58
C ASP A 473 -12.09 -10.51 9.25
N MET A 474 -12.78 -11.38 9.99
CA MET A 474 -12.72 -12.83 9.84
C MET A 474 -13.36 -13.35 8.54
N ALA A 475 -14.09 -12.52 7.80
CA ALA A 475 -14.60 -12.90 6.48
C ALA A 475 -13.47 -12.91 5.41
N SER A 476 -12.35 -12.24 5.67
CA SER A 476 -11.19 -12.26 4.78
C SER A 476 -10.45 -13.60 4.84
N PRO A 477 -10.12 -14.23 3.69
CA PRO A 477 -9.29 -15.44 3.67
C PRO A 477 -7.86 -15.18 4.18
N LEU A 478 -7.44 -13.90 4.28
CA LEU A 478 -6.14 -13.49 4.77
C LEU A 478 -6.10 -13.22 6.28
N ALA A 479 -7.24 -13.27 6.99
CA ALA A 479 -7.31 -13.00 8.43
C ALA A 479 -6.41 -13.96 9.25
N ARG A 480 -6.51 -15.26 8.99
CA ARG A 480 -5.69 -16.27 9.66
C ARG A 480 -4.20 -16.14 9.30
N PRO A 481 -3.80 -16.00 8.02
CA PRO A 481 -2.42 -15.65 7.66
C PRO A 481 -1.87 -14.39 8.32
N ALA A 482 -2.68 -13.34 8.49
CA ALA A 482 -2.26 -12.13 9.20
C ALA A 482 -2.02 -12.40 10.69
N ALA A 483 -2.92 -13.14 11.34
CA ALA A 483 -2.73 -13.58 12.73
C ALA A 483 -1.50 -14.48 12.88
N GLN A 484 -1.17 -15.32 11.89
CA GLN A 484 0.06 -16.13 11.88
C GLN A 484 1.32 -15.26 11.90
N ARG A 485 1.36 -14.17 11.12
CA ARG A 485 2.49 -13.21 11.16
C ARG A 485 2.66 -12.55 12.51
N VAL A 486 1.55 -12.09 13.10
CA VAL A 486 1.55 -11.52 14.46
C VAL A 486 2.02 -12.56 15.48
N CYS A 487 1.48 -13.79 15.39
CA CYS A 487 1.80 -14.88 16.29
C CYS A 487 3.29 -15.26 16.23
N ALA A 488 3.90 -15.26 15.04
CA ALA A 488 5.32 -15.57 14.90
C ALA A 488 6.20 -14.59 15.69
N VAL A 489 5.92 -13.29 15.62
CA VAL A 489 6.66 -12.27 16.37
C VAL A 489 6.33 -12.33 17.86
N TYR A 490 5.05 -12.51 18.22
CA TYR A 490 4.60 -12.66 19.61
C TYR A 490 5.29 -13.84 20.30
N THR A 491 5.42 -14.98 19.63
CA THR A 491 6.09 -16.15 20.16
C THR A 491 7.56 -15.88 20.44
N ARG A 492 8.29 -15.17 19.55
CA ARG A 492 9.69 -14.77 19.80
C ARG A 492 9.82 -13.89 21.05
N LEU A 493 8.94 -12.91 21.22
CA LEU A 493 8.91 -12.02 22.39
C LEU A 493 8.61 -12.78 23.70
N VAL A 494 7.71 -13.76 23.67
CA VAL A 494 7.40 -14.60 24.84
C VAL A 494 8.55 -15.54 25.20
N GLN A 495 9.32 -15.97 24.21
CA GLN A 495 10.50 -16.83 24.35
C GLN A 495 11.77 -16.08 24.77
N GLY A 496 11.72 -14.75 24.89
CA GLY A 496 12.77 -13.92 25.49
C GLY A 496 13.53 -13.01 24.55
N SER A 497 13.15 -12.90 23.26
CA SER A 497 13.70 -11.85 22.39
C SER A 497 13.25 -10.47 22.87
N SER A 498 14.14 -9.48 22.84
CA SER A 498 13.79 -8.09 23.17
C SER A 498 12.99 -7.44 22.06
N ALA A 499 11.95 -6.67 22.41
CA ALA A 499 11.15 -5.91 21.46
C ALA A 499 11.99 -4.87 20.70
N LEU A 500 12.95 -4.22 21.36
CA LEU A 500 13.88 -3.30 20.71
C LEU A 500 14.87 -4.04 19.82
N GLU A 501 15.36 -5.22 20.22
CA GLU A 501 16.23 -6.05 19.35
C GLU A 501 15.47 -6.52 18.11
N LEU A 502 14.23 -7.01 18.26
CA LEU A 502 13.40 -7.39 17.11
C LEU A 502 13.10 -6.18 16.22
N LEU A 503 12.87 -5.01 16.81
CA LEU A 503 12.74 -3.78 16.06
C LEU A 503 14.04 -3.46 15.31
N GLU A 504 15.19 -3.56 15.97
CA GLU A 504 16.52 -3.35 15.41
C GLU A 504 16.86 -4.37 14.32
N GLU A 505 16.44 -5.63 14.43
CA GLU A 505 16.50 -6.60 13.33
C GLU A 505 15.66 -6.10 12.13
N LEU A 506 14.46 -5.56 12.39
CA LEU A 506 13.58 -5.04 11.35
C LEU A 506 14.05 -3.72 10.71
N VAL A 507 14.90 -2.93 11.37
CA VAL A 507 15.32 -1.58 10.90
C VAL A 507 16.83 -1.34 10.79
N GLY A 508 17.64 -2.21 11.38
CA GLY A 508 19.02 -2.00 11.84
C GLY A 508 20.09 -2.86 11.18
N ASP A 509 19.82 -3.48 10.04
CA ASP A 509 20.88 -3.91 9.09
C ASP A 509 21.52 -2.70 8.36
N ALA A 510 21.66 -1.58 9.08
CA ALA A 510 22.10 -0.28 8.62
C ALA A 510 22.93 0.42 9.72
N GLY A 511 24.14 -0.07 10.01
CA GLY A 511 25.10 0.69 10.81
C GLY A 511 26.28 -0.10 11.37
N GLY A 512 27.43 -0.03 10.71
CA GLY A 512 28.73 -0.41 11.29
C GLY A 512 29.88 -0.47 10.28
N GLY A 513 30.44 0.69 9.90
CA GLY A 513 31.76 0.78 9.24
C GLY A 513 31.80 1.61 7.94
N GLU A 514 32.03 2.91 8.09
CA GLU A 514 32.63 3.88 7.15
C GLU A 514 32.37 3.79 5.63
N GLY A 515 31.63 4.79 5.12
CA GLY A 515 31.59 5.14 3.70
C GLY A 515 30.27 5.83 3.35
N GLY A 516 30.31 7.15 3.14
CA GLY A 516 29.13 7.89 2.67
C GLY A 516 28.61 7.35 1.34
N GLY A 517 27.34 6.96 1.30
CA GLY A 517 26.63 6.50 0.11
C GLY A 517 25.33 5.82 0.50
N ALA A 518 24.25 6.05 -0.25
CA ALA A 518 22.92 5.49 -0.02
C ALA A 518 22.95 3.97 0.27
N GLY A 519 22.62 3.55 1.50
CA GLY A 519 22.73 2.15 1.94
C GLY A 519 21.41 1.59 2.47
N GLY A 520 20.83 0.64 1.72
CA GLY A 520 19.69 -0.18 2.12
C GLY A 520 20.06 -1.28 3.13
N VAL A 521 19.06 -1.95 3.69
CA VAL A 521 19.20 -3.10 4.62
C VAL A 521 19.61 -4.34 3.82
N TYR A 522 20.66 -5.04 4.25
CA TYR A 522 21.13 -6.29 3.62
C TYR A 522 20.23 -7.48 3.99
N LEU A 523 20.11 -8.45 3.08
CA LEU A 523 19.20 -9.58 3.15
C LEU A 523 19.96 -10.84 3.56
N GLY A 524 19.35 -11.67 4.40
CA GLY A 524 19.84 -13.02 4.70
C GLY A 524 19.55 -14.00 3.57
N ALA A 525 20.26 -15.13 3.51
CA ALA A 525 20.08 -16.15 2.46
C ALA A 525 18.65 -16.72 2.38
N GLY A 526 17.97 -16.90 3.52
CA GLY A 526 16.57 -17.34 3.54
C GLY A 526 15.56 -16.25 3.17
N GLU A 527 15.91 -14.97 3.36
CA GLU A 527 15.04 -13.82 3.12
C GLU A 527 15.12 -13.32 1.68
N VAL A 528 16.32 -13.35 1.07
CA VAL A 528 16.54 -12.81 -0.26
C VAL A 528 15.67 -13.48 -1.33
N GLY A 529 15.37 -14.76 -1.17
CA GLY A 529 14.49 -15.48 -2.07
C GLY A 529 13.04 -15.03 -1.99
N GLU A 530 12.54 -14.69 -0.79
CA GLU A 530 11.19 -14.13 -0.63
C GLU A 530 11.13 -12.70 -1.17
N VAL A 531 12.17 -11.90 -0.92
CA VAL A 531 12.26 -10.54 -1.43
C VAL A 531 12.35 -10.51 -2.96
N ALA A 532 13.15 -11.38 -3.58
CA ALA A 532 13.22 -11.50 -5.03
C ALA A 532 11.85 -11.79 -5.64
N ARG A 533 11.14 -12.80 -5.13
CA ARG A 533 9.78 -13.13 -5.59
C ARG A 533 8.80 -11.97 -5.36
N ALA A 534 8.87 -11.30 -4.21
CA ALA A 534 7.98 -10.19 -3.89
C ALA A 534 8.23 -8.94 -4.75
N GLU A 535 9.48 -8.61 -5.05
CA GLU A 535 9.80 -7.50 -5.96
C GLU A 535 9.44 -7.85 -7.40
N VAL A 536 9.66 -9.11 -7.82
CA VAL A 536 9.20 -9.61 -9.12
C VAL A 536 7.69 -9.57 -9.25
N GLU A 537 6.91 -9.82 -8.19
CA GLU A 537 5.45 -9.71 -8.26
C GLU A 537 4.97 -8.25 -8.38
N ARG A 538 5.71 -7.31 -7.77
CA ARG A 538 5.31 -5.90 -7.68
C ARG A 538 5.73 -5.02 -8.86
N VAL A 539 6.78 -5.41 -9.57
CA VAL A 539 7.34 -4.55 -10.63
C VAL A 539 6.32 -4.36 -11.75
N GLU A 540 6.11 -3.12 -12.20
CA GLU A 540 5.39 -2.88 -13.44
C GLU A 540 6.30 -3.18 -14.62
N VAL A 541 5.84 -3.98 -15.57
CA VAL A 541 6.67 -4.48 -16.68
C VAL A 541 6.49 -3.64 -17.93
N ILE A 542 7.54 -3.59 -18.74
CA ILE A 542 7.44 -3.19 -20.14
C ILE A 542 7.31 -4.46 -20.95
N ASP A 543 6.16 -4.65 -21.60
CA ASP A 543 5.98 -5.76 -22.52
C ASP A 543 6.50 -5.37 -23.90
N LEU A 544 7.81 -5.61 -24.11
CA LEU A 544 8.54 -5.13 -25.27
C LEU A 544 7.95 -5.59 -26.60
N HIS A 545 7.12 -6.64 -26.64
CA HIS A 545 6.58 -7.13 -27.88
C HIS A 545 5.27 -7.90 -27.72
N THR A 546 4.24 -7.40 -28.40
CA THR A 546 2.90 -8.00 -28.48
C THR A 546 2.32 -7.86 -29.89
N HIS A 547 1.25 -8.61 -30.13
CA HIS A 547 0.35 -8.47 -31.28
C HIS A 547 -0.99 -7.85 -30.88
N LEU A 548 -1.03 -7.16 -29.73
CA LEU A 548 -2.22 -6.48 -29.26
C LEU A 548 -2.40 -5.16 -30.01
N LEU A 549 -3.66 -4.77 -30.16
CA LEU A 549 -4.09 -3.47 -30.67
C LEU A 549 -5.14 -2.91 -29.70
N PRO A 550 -5.23 -1.58 -29.54
CA PRO A 550 -6.12 -0.98 -28.55
C PRO A 550 -7.59 -1.11 -28.95
N PRO A 551 -8.54 -0.89 -28.02
CA PRO A 551 -9.98 -0.92 -28.31
C PRO A 551 -10.42 -0.08 -29.51
N SER A 552 -9.77 1.06 -29.75
CA SER A 552 -10.03 1.94 -30.90
C SER A 552 -9.70 1.32 -32.27
N HIS A 553 -8.97 0.19 -32.28
CA HIS A 553 -8.56 -0.58 -33.45
C HIS A 553 -9.41 -1.84 -33.68
N ALA A 554 -10.60 -1.94 -33.09
CA ALA A 554 -11.59 -2.94 -33.51
C ALA A 554 -11.67 -3.08 -35.04
N PRO A 555 -12.08 -4.22 -35.62
CA PRO A 555 -12.19 -5.55 -35.03
C PRO A 555 -10.82 -6.23 -34.83
N LEU A 556 -9.70 -5.50 -34.99
CA LEU A 556 -8.34 -6.06 -34.92
C LEU A 556 -7.90 -6.36 -33.49
N MET A 557 -8.56 -5.78 -32.47
CA MET A 557 -8.38 -6.15 -31.07
C MET A 557 -9.04 -7.51 -30.79
N LEU A 558 -8.23 -8.53 -30.50
CA LEU A 558 -8.71 -9.84 -30.07
C LEU A 558 -8.74 -9.90 -28.54
N TRP A 559 -9.87 -10.34 -27.99
CA TRP A 559 -10.07 -10.50 -26.54
C TRP A 559 -11.25 -11.42 -26.23
N GLY A 560 -11.29 -11.91 -25.00
CA GLY A 560 -12.34 -12.80 -24.51
C GLY A 560 -12.08 -14.29 -24.73
N ILE A 561 -12.95 -15.11 -24.16
CA ILE A 561 -12.73 -16.55 -24.04
C ILE A 561 -12.66 -17.29 -25.39
N ASP A 562 -13.46 -16.89 -26.38
CA ASP A 562 -13.48 -17.57 -27.67
C ASP A 562 -12.20 -17.29 -28.48
N ASP A 563 -11.62 -16.08 -28.38
CA ASP A 563 -10.31 -15.79 -28.98
C ASP A 563 -9.17 -16.46 -28.22
N MET A 564 -9.26 -16.55 -26.88
CA MET A 564 -8.32 -17.33 -26.08
C MET A 564 -8.30 -18.80 -26.51
N LEU A 565 -9.48 -19.43 -26.64
CA LEU A 565 -9.60 -20.84 -27.01
C LEU A 565 -9.22 -21.12 -28.47
N THR A 566 -9.39 -20.15 -29.36
CA THR A 566 -9.00 -20.29 -30.78
C THR A 566 -7.62 -19.72 -31.09
N TYR A 567 -6.85 -19.42 -30.04
CA TYR A 567 -5.44 -19.09 -30.17
C TYR A 567 -4.69 -20.25 -30.83
N HIS A 568 -3.84 -19.93 -31.81
CA HIS A 568 -3.21 -20.93 -32.69
C HIS A 568 -2.40 -22.02 -31.98
N TYR A 569 -1.93 -21.81 -30.75
CA TYR A 569 -1.30 -22.86 -29.94
C TYR A 569 -2.29 -23.97 -29.58
N LEU A 570 -3.48 -23.57 -29.10
CA LEU A 570 -4.54 -24.52 -28.73
C LEU A 570 -5.16 -25.16 -29.96
N VAL A 571 -5.25 -24.45 -31.09
CA VAL A 571 -5.68 -25.05 -32.35
C VAL A 571 -4.71 -26.13 -32.81
N ALA A 572 -3.40 -25.89 -32.76
CA ALA A 572 -2.40 -26.90 -33.09
C ALA A 572 -2.49 -28.12 -32.14
N GLU A 573 -2.62 -27.88 -30.83
CA GLU A 573 -2.77 -28.94 -29.82
C GLU A 573 -4.08 -29.74 -30.00
N TYR A 574 -5.18 -29.07 -30.34
CA TYR A 574 -6.44 -29.72 -30.66
C TYR A 574 -6.25 -30.70 -31.82
N PHE A 575 -5.61 -30.29 -32.92
CA PHE A 575 -5.39 -31.18 -34.07
C PHE A 575 -4.41 -32.32 -33.82
N MET A 576 -3.50 -32.21 -32.84
CA MET A 576 -2.67 -33.35 -32.43
C MET A 576 -3.49 -34.49 -31.82
N THR A 577 -4.66 -34.16 -31.27
CA THR A 577 -5.39 -35.05 -30.38
C THR A 577 -6.83 -35.30 -30.82
N ALA A 578 -7.34 -34.52 -31.77
CA ALA A 578 -8.66 -34.68 -32.36
C ALA A 578 -8.78 -36.05 -33.05
N ALA A 579 -9.83 -36.80 -32.71
CA ALA A 579 -10.15 -38.08 -33.32
C ALA A 579 -11.43 -37.96 -34.17
N PRO A 580 -11.58 -38.76 -35.25
CA PRO A 580 -12.82 -38.76 -36.04
C PRO A 580 -14.07 -39.00 -35.16
N PRO A 581 -15.18 -38.27 -35.41
CA PRO A 581 -15.45 -37.40 -36.55
C PRO A 581 -15.12 -35.90 -36.31
N ALA A 582 -13.89 -35.55 -35.94
CA ALA A 582 -13.43 -34.16 -35.95
C ALA A 582 -13.30 -33.58 -37.38
N PRO A 583 -13.59 -32.29 -37.60
CA PRO A 583 -13.35 -31.63 -38.89
C PRO A 583 -11.85 -31.60 -39.20
N ASP A 584 -11.48 -31.58 -40.49
CA ASP A 584 -10.12 -31.25 -40.89
C ASP A 584 -9.80 -29.76 -40.65
N PRO A 585 -8.52 -29.32 -40.74
CA PRO A 585 -8.17 -27.93 -40.48
C PRO A 585 -8.90 -26.89 -41.34
N ASP A 586 -9.15 -27.18 -42.61
CA ASP A 586 -9.82 -26.24 -43.52
C ASP A 586 -11.31 -26.11 -43.12
N ALA A 587 -11.96 -27.23 -42.84
CA ALA A 587 -13.34 -27.26 -42.34
C ALA A 587 -13.47 -26.57 -40.98
N PHE A 588 -12.53 -26.80 -40.05
CA PHE A 588 -12.50 -26.13 -38.75
C PHE A 588 -12.41 -24.61 -38.89
N HIS A 589 -11.49 -24.12 -39.72
CA HIS A 589 -11.31 -22.68 -39.92
C HIS A 589 -12.48 -22.01 -40.66
N ALA A 590 -13.33 -22.78 -41.33
CA ALA A 590 -14.58 -22.29 -41.93
C ALA A 590 -15.74 -22.19 -40.91
N LEU A 591 -15.62 -22.83 -39.73
CA LEU A 591 -16.65 -22.74 -38.69
C LEU A 591 -16.70 -21.35 -38.06
N PRO A 592 -17.86 -20.91 -37.55
CA PRO A 592 -17.94 -19.75 -36.66
C PRO A 592 -16.98 -19.89 -35.48
N LYS A 593 -16.36 -18.76 -35.09
CA LYS A 593 -15.40 -18.66 -33.98
C LYS A 593 -15.87 -19.38 -32.70
N ARG A 594 -17.15 -19.20 -32.36
CA ARG A 594 -17.80 -19.84 -31.20
C ARG A 594 -17.76 -21.37 -31.26
N GLN A 595 -18.01 -21.96 -32.44
CA GLN A 595 -17.97 -23.41 -32.65
C GLN A 595 -16.53 -23.94 -32.62
N GLN A 596 -15.57 -23.18 -33.17
CA GLN A 596 -14.15 -23.50 -33.04
C GLN A 596 -13.75 -23.56 -31.55
N ALA A 597 -14.14 -22.56 -30.75
CA ALA A 597 -13.87 -22.51 -29.31
C ALA A 597 -14.52 -23.69 -28.56
N GLU A 598 -15.75 -24.08 -28.90
CA GLU A 598 -16.42 -25.24 -28.32
C GLU A 598 -15.69 -26.56 -28.60
N LEU A 599 -15.19 -26.75 -29.83
CA LEU A 599 -14.40 -27.93 -30.20
C LEU A 599 -13.09 -27.99 -29.42
N VAL A 600 -12.38 -26.86 -29.30
CA VAL A 600 -11.13 -26.78 -28.53
C VAL A 600 -11.39 -27.01 -27.03
N TRP A 601 -12.40 -26.35 -26.46
CA TRP A 601 -12.81 -26.52 -25.06
C TRP A 601 -13.10 -28.00 -24.76
N LYS A 602 -13.93 -28.62 -25.61
CA LYS A 602 -14.24 -30.04 -25.46
C LYS A 602 -12.97 -30.90 -25.55
N GLY A 603 -12.18 -30.74 -26.60
CA GLY A 603 -11.05 -31.62 -26.90
C GLY A 603 -9.85 -31.50 -25.94
N LEU A 604 -9.62 -30.30 -25.37
CA LEU A 604 -8.44 -30.01 -24.56
C LEU A 604 -8.73 -29.79 -23.07
N PHE A 605 -9.98 -29.49 -22.68
CA PHE A 605 -10.34 -29.21 -21.27
C PHE A 605 -11.34 -30.21 -20.69
N LEU A 606 -12.21 -30.81 -21.51
CA LEU A 606 -13.22 -31.77 -21.05
C LEU A 606 -12.79 -33.21 -21.27
N ASP A 607 -12.40 -33.54 -22.49
CA ASP A 607 -11.98 -34.88 -22.90
C ASP A 607 -10.58 -35.22 -22.36
N ARG A 608 -9.81 -34.19 -21.97
CA ARG A 608 -8.46 -34.28 -21.45
C ARG A 608 -8.25 -33.24 -20.37
N SER A 609 -7.32 -33.52 -19.46
CA SER A 609 -6.86 -32.52 -18.51
C SER A 609 -6.05 -31.43 -19.24
N PRO A 610 -6.33 -30.13 -19.00
CA PRO A 610 -5.64 -29.01 -19.66
C PRO A 610 -4.25 -28.78 -19.06
N LEU A 611 -3.33 -29.72 -19.29
CA LEU A 611 -1.98 -29.72 -18.71
C LEU A 611 -0.98 -28.85 -19.48
N SER A 612 -1.22 -28.59 -20.76
CA SER A 612 -0.32 -27.78 -21.58
C SER A 612 -0.25 -26.35 -21.06
N GLU A 613 0.88 -25.67 -21.30
CA GLU A 613 1.07 -24.29 -20.83
C GLU A 613 0.02 -23.32 -21.43
N ALA A 614 -0.38 -23.54 -22.69
CA ALA A 614 -1.44 -22.74 -23.32
C ALA A 614 -2.81 -23.00 -22.68
N ALA A 615 -3.17 -24.26 -22.41
CA ALA A 615 -4.45 -24.60 -21.82
C ALA A 615 -4.54 -24.18 -20.34
N ARG A 616 -3.46 -24.40 -19.58
CA ARG A 616 -3.29 -23.87 -18.22
C ARG A 616 -3.42 -22.34 -18.21
N GLY A 617 -2.86 -21.65 -19.21
CA GLY A 617 -2.96 -20.20 -19.34
C GLY A 617 -4.39 -19.69 -19.39
N VAL A 618 -5.29 -20.40 -20.07
CA VAL A 618 -6.73 -20.08 -20.07
C VAL A 618 -7.31 -20.17 -18.66
N LEU A 619 -7.00 -21.25 -17.92
CA LEU A 619 -7.50 -21.42 -16.55
C LEU A 619 -6.99 -20.35 -15.58
N THR A 620 -5.70 -20.02 -15.65
CA THR A 620 -5.10 -18.93 -14.84
C THR A 620 -5.77 -17.60 -15.14
N THR A 621 -6.05 -17.33 -16.41
CA THR A 621 -6.75 -16.11 -16.86
C THR A 621 -8.14 -16.04 -16.22
N LEU A 622 -8.93 -17.12 -16.30
CA LEU A 622 -10.27 -17.18 -15.69
C LEU A 622 -10.22 -16.98 -14.17
N GLN A 623 -9.24 -17.59 -13.51
CA GLN A 623 -9.03 -17.40 -12.07
C GLN A 623 -8.77 -15.93 -11.72
N LEU A 624 -7.85 -15.27 -12.42
CA LEU A 624 -7.51 -13.86 -12.16
C LEU A 624 -8.68 -12.90 -12.45
N LEU A 625 -9.61 -13.30 -13.31
CA LEU A 625 -10.83 -12.55 -13.60
C LEU A 625 -11.96 -12.79 -12.57
N GLY A 626 -11.79 -13.73 -11.63
CA GLY A 626 -12.77 -14.08 -10.61
C GLY A 626 -13.82 -15.10 -11.09
N LEU A 627 -13.50 -15.89 -12.11
CA LEU A 627 -14.38 -16.89 -12.72
C LEU A 627 -14.04 -18.32 -12.28
N GLU A 628 -13.52 -18.50 -11.05
CA GLU A 628 -13.13 -19.82 -10.55
C GLU A 628 -14.32 -20.78 -10.40
N ALA A 629 -15.50 -20.25 -10.07
CA ALA A 629 -16.71 -21.05 -9.89
C ALA A 629 -17.18 -21.62 -11.25
N GLU A 630 -17.22 -20.76 -12.27
CA GLU A 630 -17.61 -21.08 -13.64
C GLU A 630 -16.60 -22.03 -14.28
N ALA A 631 -15.29 -21.78 -14.10
CA ALA A 631 -14.24 -22.67 -14.57
C ALA A 631 -14.33 -24.06 -13.90
N ARG A 632 -14.63 -24.12 -12.59
CA ARG A 632 -14.82 -25.38 -11.85
C ARG A 632 -16.07 -26.13 -12.31
N ALA A 633 -17.15 -25.40 -12.58
CA ALA A 633 -18.38 -25.93 -13.17
C ALA A 633 -18.22 -26.31 -14.65
N ARG A 634 -17.12 -25.87 -15.29
CA ARG A 634 -16.84 -26.01 -16.72
C ARG A 634 -17.91 -25.34 -17.59
N ASP A 635 -18.50 -24.26 -17.08
CA ASP A 635 -19.61 -23.55 -17.69
C ASP A 635 -19.09 -22.48 -18.66
N LEU A 636 -18.89 -22.88 -19.92
CA LEU A 636 -18.41 -21.98 -20.96
C LEU A 636 -19.40 -20.86 -21.29
N GLU A 637 -20.70 -21.06 -21.08
CA GLU A 637 -21.71 -20.03 -21.35
C GLU A 637 -21.70 -18.94 -20.29
N ALA A 638 -21.59 -19.30 -19.01
CA ALA A 638 -21.42 -18.32 -17.94
C ALA A 638 -20.14 -17.50 -18.13
N ILE A 639 -19.04 -18.14 -18.55
CA ILE A 639 -17.80 -17.44 -18.88
C ILE A 639 -18.00 -16.46 -20.04
N ARG A 640 -18.69 -16.86 -21.11
CA ARG A 640 -19.00 -15.97 -22.24
C ARG A 640 -19.87 -14.79 -21.81
N ALA A 641 -20.84 -15.01 -20.92
CA ALA A 641 -21.70 -13.95 -20.41
C ALA A 641 -20.92 -12.87 -19.65
N PHE A 642 -19.87 -13.24 -18.92
CA PHE A 642 -18.96 -12.29 -18.28
C PHE A 642 -18.29 -11.36 -19.30
N PHE A 643 -17.70 -11.92 -20.35
CA PHE A 643 -17.03 -11.12 -21.39
C PHE A 643 -18.01 -10.25 -22.17
N ALA A 644 -19.19 -10.77 -22.47
CA ALA A 644 -20.23 -10.02 -23.19
C ALA A 644 -20.76 -8.81 -22.41
N ALA A 645 -20.65 -8.82 -21.07
CA ALA A 645 -21.09 -7.72 -20.21
C ALA A 645 -20.00 -6.64 -20.00
N ALA A 646 -18.76 -6.87 -20.44
CA ALA A 646 -17.64 -5.98 -20.20
C ALA A 646 -17.56 -4.86 -21.25
N ASP A 647 -17.24 -3.64 -20.80
CA ASP A 647 -16.81 -2.56 -21.69
C ASP A 647 -15.33 -2.79 -22.10
N PRO A 648 -14.97 -2.73 -23.41
CA PRO A 648 -13.61 -3.03 -23.86
C PRO A 648 -12.51 -2.12 -23.32
N ASP A 649 -12.80 -0.83 -23.10
CA ASP A 649 -11.81 0.12 -22.60
C ASP A 649 -11.56 -0.11 -21.10
N ASP A 650 -12.63 -0.22 -20.31
CA ASP A 650 -12.54 -0.55 -18.88
C ASP A 650 -11.89 -1.93 -18.66
N TYR A 651 -12.23 -2.91 -19.50
CA TYR A 651 -11.66 -4.25 -19.45
C TYR A 651 -10.17 -4.24 -19.76
N THR A 652 -9.75 -3.46 -20.76
CA THR A 652 -8.33 -3.29 -21.11
C THR A 652 -7.55 -2.73 -19.93
N GLU A 653 -8.01 -1.63 -19.32
CA GLU A 653 -7.34 -1.05 -18.16
C GLU A 653 -7.27 -2.02 -16.97
N ARG A 654 -8.35 -2.79 -16.75
CA ARG A 654 -8.36 -3.86 -15.74
C ARG A 654 -7.29 -4.92 -16.03
N VAL A 655 -7.17 -5.42 -17.26
CA VAL A 655 -6.18 -6.43 -17.63
C VAL A 655 -4.75 -5.91 -17.45
N PHE A 656 -4.45 -4.70 -17.92
CA PHE A 656 -3.12 -4.09 -17.73
C PHE A 656 -2.77 -3.93 -16.25
N HIS A 657 -3.70 -3.43 -15.45
CA HIS A 657 -3.50 -3.29 -14.01
C HIS A 657 -3.27 -4.63 -13.32
N GLN A 658 -4.10 -5.65 -13.61
CA GLN A 658 -3.97 -6.97 -12.98
C GLN A 658 -2.71 -7.72 -13.43
N ALA A 659 -2.27 -7.56 -14.69
CA ALA A 659 -1.01 -8.15 -15.17
C ALA A 659 0.25 -7.39 -14.67
N GLY A 660 0.06 -6.18 -14.11
CA GLY A 660 1.15 -5.28 -13.75
C GLY A 660 1.97 -4.84 -14.97
N VAL A 661 1.30 -4.53 -16.07
CA VAL A 661 1.93 -4.05 -17.32
C VAL A 661 1.84 -2.53 -17.37
N ARG A 662 2.99 -1.86 -17.41
CA ARG A 662 3.08 -0.40 -17.54
C ARG A 662 2.59 0.03 -18.93
N TYR A 663 3.21 -0.54 -19.95
CA TYR A 663 2.80 -0.44 -21.35
C TYR A 663 3.27 -1.67 -22.13
N CYS A 664 2.62 -1.95 -23.25
CA CYS A 664 3.06 -2.93 -24.22
C CYS A 664 3.44 -2.26 -25.54
N VAL A 665 4.32 -2.91 -26.30
CA VAL A 665 4.65 -2.50 -27.67
C VAL A 665 3.89 -3.39 -28.64
N MET A 666 3.10 -2.76 -29.51
CA MET A 666 2.29 -3.38 -30.55
C MET A 666 3.16 -3.84 -31.73
N THR A 667 2.57 -4.60 -32.64
CA THR A 667 3.18 -4.94 -33.93
C THR A 667 2.36 -4.32 -35.05
N ASN A 668 2.81 -3.18 -35.56
CA ASN A 668 2.04 -2.39 -36.53
C ASN A 668 2.55 -2.61 -37.95
N VAL A 669 1.66 -3.00 -38.86
CA VAL A 669 1.99 -3.36 -40.24
C VAL A 669 1.58 -2.20 -41.17
N PRO A 670 2.54 -1.37 -41.63
CA PRO A 670 2.24 -0.21 -42.48
C PRO A 670 1.72 -0.57 -43.88
N PHE A 671 1.72 -1.86 -44.21
CA PHE A 671 1.28 -2.40 -45.49
C PHE A 671 -0.01 -3.22 -45.40
N ASP A 672 -0.60 -3.33 -44.20
CA ASP A 672 -1.90 -3.98 -44.03
C ASP A 672 -3.00 -2.93 -44.15
N ALA A 673 -3.79 -3.02 -45.23
CA ALA A 673 -4.85 -2.07 -45.51
C ALA A 673 -5.84 -1.93 -44.35
N ALA A 674 -6.15 -3.03 -43.65
CA ALA A 674 -7.08 -2.99 -42.52
C ALA A 674 -6.53 -2.20 -41.34
N GLU A 675 -5.20 -2.24 -41.11
CA GLU A 675 -4.58 -1.47 -40.04
C GLU A 675 -4.34 0.00 -40.44
N VAL A 676 -3.96 0.25 -41.70
CA VAL A 676 -3.67 1.58 -42.24
C VAL A 676 -4.83 2.56 -42.03
N GLU A 677 -6.08 2.09 -42.12
CA GLU A 677 -7.31 2.88 -41.87
C GLU A 677 -7.41 3.45 -40.45
N HIS A 678 -6.65 2.93 -39.48
CA HIS A 678 -6.61 3.44 -38.11
C HIS A 678 -5.54 4.51 -37.89
N TRP A 679 -4.61 4.66 -38.84
CA TRP A 679 -3.49 5.59 -38.76
C TRP A 679 -3.64 6.82 -39.66
N ARG A 680 -4.34 6.67 -40.80
CA ARG A 680 -4.47 7.72 -41.82
C ARG A 680 -5.94 7.99 -42.17
N PRO A 681 -6.30 9.24 -42.56
CA PRO A 681 -5.44 10.43 -42.66
C PRO A 681 -5.04 11.01 -41.30
N LEU A 682 -5.73 10.63 -40.23
CA LEU A 682 -5.43 11.01 -38.85
C LEU A 682 -5.46 9.76 -37.97
N ALA A 683 -4.44 9.60 -37.13
CA ALA A 683 -4.35 8.47 -36.21
C ALA A 683 -5.49 8.52 -35.19
N ARG A 684 -6.14 7.38 -34.95
CA ARG A 684 -7.18 7.26 -33.92
C ARG A 684 -6.55 7.40 -32.53
N PRO A 685 -7.18 8.14 -31.58
CA PRO A 685 -6.71 8.18 -30.21
C PRO A 685 -6.73 6.78 -29.56
N TYR A 686 -5.73 6.51 -28.72
CA TYR A 686 -5.68 5.32 -27.86
C TYR A 686 -4.84 5.60 -26.60
N SER A 687 -4.97 4.72 -25.60
CA SER A 687 -4.27 4.82 -24.31
C SER A 687 -2.75 4.76 -24.47
N GLY A 688 -2.01 5.56 -23.69
CA GLY A 688 -0.53 5.54 -23.67
C GLY A 688 0.08 4.23 -23.17
N ARG A 689 -0.75 3.26 -22.76
CA ARG A 689 -0.37 1.87 -22.47
C ARG A 689 -0.02 1.07 -23.72
N PHE A 690 -0.38 1.54 -24.91
CA PHE A 690 0.02 0.95 -26.18
C PHE A 690 1.07 1.83 -26.83
N ARG A 691 2.21 1.25 -27.20
CA ARG A 691 3.25 1.92 -28.00
C ARG A 691 3.44 1.18 -29.31
N SER A 692 3.83 1.87 -30.37
CA SER A 692 3.90 1.27 -31.70
C SER A 692 5.28 0.67 -31.99
N ALA A 693 5.32 -0.33 -32.88
CA ALA A 693 6.54 -0.75 -33.54
C ALA A 693 6.26 -1.03 -35.02
N LEU A 694 7.16 -0.56 -35.88
CA LEU A 694 6.94 -0.62 -37.33
C LEU A 694 7.42 -1.96 -37.88
N ARG A 695 6.50 -2.85 -38.27
CA ARG A 695 6.81 -4.17 -38.80
C ARG A 695 7.14 -4.11 -40.30
N VAL A 696 8.36 -4.51 -40.64
CA VAL A 696 8.96 -4.41 -41.98
C VAL A 696 9.45 -5.76 -42.53
N ASP A 697 8.79 -6.87 -42.14
CA ASP A 697 9.11 -8.24 -42.63
C ASP A 697 9.38 -8.33 -44.14
N PRO A 698 8.61 -7.69 -45.05
CA PRO A 698 8.85 -7.80 -46.50
C PRO A 698 10.25 -7.32 -46.93
N LEU A 699 10.84 -6.36 -46.23
CA LEU A 699 12.18 -5.83 -46.55
C LEU A 699 13.25 -6.89 -46.27
N LEU A 700 13.18 -7.61 -45.15
CA LEU A 700 14.13 -8.68 -44.83
C LEU A 700 13.94 -9.92 -45.71
N LYS A 701 12.72 -10.17 -46.19
CA LYS A 701 12.44 -11.23 -47.17
C LYS A 701 13.00 -10.91 -48.56
N GLY A 702 13.43 -9.67 -48.81
CA GLY A 702 13.87 -9.23 -50.13
C GLY A 702 12.73 -9.14 -51.15
N ASP A 703 11.49 -8.91 -50.70
CA ASP A 703 10.31 -8.79 -51.58
C ASP A 703 10.28 -7.41 -52.26
N VAL A 704 11.18 -7.21 -53.21
CA VAL A 704 11.31 -5.94 -53.95
C VAL A 704 10.00 -5.60 -54.66
N ALA A 705 9.35 -6.58 -55.30
CA ALA A 705 8.13 -6.33 -56.06
C ALA A 705 6.97 -5.87 -55.16
N GLY A 706 6.73 -6.58 -54.05
CA GLY A 706 5.68 -6.23 -53.09
C GLY A 706 5.92 -4.90 -52.40
N VAL A 707 7.16 -4.65 -51.95
CA VAL A 707 7.54 -3.38 -51.29
C VAL A 707 7.35 -2.20 -52.24
N LEU A 708 7.86 -2.28 -53.47
CA LEU A 708 7.72 -1.18 -54.43
C LEU A 708 6.26 -0.96 -54.86
N ALA A 709 5.44 -2.02 -54.92
CA ALA A 709 4.02 -1.91 -55.19
C ALA A 709 3.29 -1.18 -54.05
N ALA A 710 3.57 -1.54 -52.79
CA ALA A 710 2.98 -0.88 -51.62
C ALA A 710 3.39 0.60 -51.53
N VAL A 711 4.68 0.90 -51.75
CA VAL A 711 5.23 2.26 -51.74
C VAL A 711 4.59 3.15 -52.82
N ARG A 712 4.36 2.61 -54.03
CA ARG A 712 3.61 3.32 -55.07
C ARG A 712 2.14 3.54 -54.71
N GLY A 713 1.51 2.56 -54.07
CA GLY A 713 0.13 2.69 -53.57
C GLY A 713 -0.04 3.81 -52.55
N GLU A 714 1.01 4.08 -51.77
CA GLU A 714 1.12 5.19 -50.81
C GLU A 714 1.49 6.54 -51.46
N GLY A 715 1.70 6.58 -52.78
CA GLY A 715 2.00 7.81 -53.53
C GLY A 715 3.48 8.20 -53.61
N PHE A 716 4.40 7.32 -53.21
CA PHE A 716 5.85 7.54 -53.31
C PHE A 716 6.42 6.91 -54.60
N GLU A 717 7.63 7.34 -54.99
CA GLU A 717 8.33 6.74 -56.13
C GLU A 717 8.74 5.28 -55.85
N GLY A 718 8.69 4.43 -56.88
CA GLY A 718 9.11 3.03 -56.81
C GLY A 718 10.63 2.84 -56.82
N THR A 719 11.36 3.59 -56.00
CA THR A 719 12.83 3.59 -55.88
C THR A 719 13.23 3.27 -54.44
N LEU A 720 14.52 2.98 -54.19
CA LEU A 720 15.02 2.75 -52.81
C LEU A 720 14.81 3.98 -51.90
N GLU A 721 14.96 5.19 -52.45
CA GLU A 721 14.71 6.42 -51.69
C GLU A 721 13.21 6.61 -51.43
N GLY A 722 12.34 6.30 -52.39
CA GLY A 722 10.88 6.32 -52.15
C GLY A 722 10.45 5.33 -51.05
N VAL A 723 11.13 4.18 -50.92
CA VAL A 723 10.91 3.28 -49.76
C VAL A 723 11.33 3.95 -48.45
N ARG A 724 12.51 4.61 -48.40
CA ARG A 724 12.96 5.36 -47.21
C ARG A 724 11.99 6.48 -46.83
N GLU A 725 11.55 7.27 -47.80
CA GLU A 725 10.59 8.36 -47.59
C GLU A 725 9.25 7.85 -47.05
N CYS A 726 8.74 6.76 -47.62
CA CYS A 726 7.52 6.11 -47.15
C CYS A 726 7.66 5.65 -45.69
N LEU A 727 8.74 4.95 -45.34
CA LEU A 727 8.99 4.49 -43.98
C LEU A 727 9.23 5.65 -43.00
N ARG A 728 9.90 6.73 -43.44
CA ARG A 728 10.07 7.97 -42.65
C ARG A 728 8.72 8.62 -42.35
N GLY A 729 7.81 8.63 -43.34
CA GLY A 729 6.44 9.07 -43.17
C GLY A 729 5.69 8.24 -42.11
N TRP A 730 5.80 6.92 -42.20
CA TRP A 730 5.20 6.01 -41.21
C TRP A 730 5.80 6.17 -39.81
N ALA A 731 7.12 6.32 -39.69
CA ALA A 731 7.77 6.59 -38.42
C ALA A 731 7.27 7.90 -37.78
N LYS A 732 7.03 8.94 -38.59
CA LYS A 732 6.43 10.20 -38.13
C LYS A 732 4.99 10.02 -37.65
N THR A 733 4.19 9.20 -38.33
CA THR A 733 2.79 8.94 -37.98
C THR A 733 2.67 8.09 -36.72
N MET A 734 3.39 6.97 -36.65
CA MET A 734 3.25 5.98 -35.59
C MET A 734 4.11 6.29 -34.36
N GLN A 735 5.20 7.03 -34.52
CA GLN A 735 6.23 7.24 -33.48
C GLN A 735 6.70 5.92 -32.83
N PRO A 736 7.23 4.98 -33.63
CA PRO A 736 7.55 3.64 -33.16
C PRO A 736 8.71 3.63 -32.17
N GLU A 737 8.64 2.71 -31.21
CA GLU A 737 9.74 2.38 -30.29
C GLU A 737 10.93 1.75 -31.04
N TYR A 738 10.64 0.94 -32.06
CA TYR A 738 11.63 0.29 -32.89
C TYR A 738 11.05 -0.15 -34.25
N LEU A 739 11.94 -0.43 -35.20
CA LEU A 739 11.61 -1.15 -36.43
C LEU A 739 11.69 -2.65 -36.14
N MET A 740 10.78 -3.47 -36.65
CA MET A 740 10.78 -4.92 -36.36
C MET A 740 10.65 -5.78 -37.61
N ALA A 741 11.38 -6.89 -37.64
CA ALA A 741 11.22 -7.89 -38.68
C ALA A 741 11.46 -9.32 -38.17
N SER A 742 10.58 -10.24 -38.59
CA SER A 742 10.87 -11.67 -38.50
C SER A 742 11.75 -12.08 -39.66
N THR A 743 12.86 -12.74 -39.37
CA THR A 743 13.75 -13.25 -40.42
C THR A 743 13.04 -14.38 -41.19
N PRO A 744 13.25 -14.48 -42.52
CA PRO A 744 12.87 -15.69 -43.25
C PRO A 744 13.73 -16.89 -42.79
N HIS A 745 13.26 -18.11 -43.02
CA HIS A 745 13.92 -19.33 -42.53
C HIS A 745 15.33 -19.53 -43.11
N ASP A 746 15.54 -19.05 -44.34
CA ASP A 746 16.78 -19.06 -45.11
C ASP A 746 17.58 -17.74 -44.97
N PHE A 747 17.27 -16.91 -43.98
CA PHE A 747 17.97 -15.64 -43.76
C PHE A 747 19.48 -15.84 -43.58
N ARG A 748 20.27 -15.21 -44.45
CA ARG A 748 21.73 -15.22 -44.44
C ARG A 748 22.24 -13.83 -44.77
N VAL A 749 23.34 -13.45 -44.12
CA VAL A 749 24.16 -12.28 -44.45
C VAL A 749 25.58 -12.78 -44.69
N ARG A 750 26.23 -12.28 -45.73
CA ARG A 750 27.61 -12.60 -46.07
C ARG A 750 28.44 -11.31 -46.19
N GLU A 751 29.75 -11.43 -46.02
CA GLU A 751 30.69 -10.31 -46.19
C GLU A 751 30.59 -9.68 -47.59
N GLU A 752 30.36 -10.50 -48.61
CA GLU A 752 30.14 -10.07 -50.00
C GLU A 752 28.87 -9.21 -50.18
N ASP A 753 27.80 -9.48 -49.41
CA ASP A 753 26.56 -8.69 -49.47
C ASP A 753 26.81 -7.27 -48.92
N ILE A 754 27.59 -7.17 -47.84
CA ILE A 754 27.97 -5.90 -47.20
C ILE A 754 28.90 -5.10 -48.13
N ALA A 755 29.91 -5.75 -48.71
CA ALA A 755 30.82 -5.11 -49.66
C ALA A 755 30.10 -4.62 -50.93
N ALA A 756 29.13 -5.39 -51.43
CA ALA A 756 28.32 -5.01 -52.59
C ALA A 756 27.44 -3.78 -52.31
N ALA A 757 26.91 -3.64 -51.10
CA ALA A 757 26.12 -2.47 -50.72
C ALA A 757 26.94 -1.16 -50.75
N ASN A 758 28.23 -1.22 -50.40
CA ASN A 758 29.13 -0.06 -50.37
C ASN A 758 29.66 0.38 -51.74
N THR A 759 29.61 -0.50 -52.76
CA THR A 759 30.17 -0.22 -54.11
C THR A 759 29.15 0.36 -55.10
N GLY A 760 27.89 0.53 -54.68
CA GLY A 760 26.80 1.07 -55.49
C GLY A 760 26.14 0.02 -56.39
N GLY A 761 24.81 -0.07 -56.31
CA GLY A 761 23.96 -0.92 -57.16
C GLY A 761 22.78 -0.13 -57.73
N GLY A 762 21.92 -0.79 -58.53
CA GLY A 762 20.73 -0.16 -59.07
C GLY A 762 19.82 0.42 -57.98
N ASP A 763 19.31 1.63 -58.20
CA ASP A 763 18.47 2.38 -57.26
C ASP A 763 17.02 2.52 -57.75
N GLY A 764 16.71 1.95 -58.92
CA GLY A 764 15.42 2.10 -59.60
C GLY A 764 15.32 3.33 -60.50
N SER A 765 16.34 4.21 -60.54
CA SER A 765 16.38 5.42 -61.39
C SER A 765 16.85 5.16 -62.84
N GLY A 766 16.97 3.88 -63.23
CA GLY A 766 17.46 3.46 -64.55
C GLY A 766 18.88 2.86 -64.56
N LYS A 767 19.57 2.77 -63.42
CA LYS A 767 20.93 2.17 -63.27
C LYS A 767 20.92 0.69 -62.83
N GLY A 768 20.14 -0.18 -63.47
CA GLY A 768 20.05 -1.61 -63.14
C GLY A 768 18.98 -1.97 -62.09
N ALA A 769 18.75 -3.26 -61.88
CA ALA A 769 17.67 -3.77 -61.02
C ALA A 769 18.02 -3.73 -59.52
N ILE A 770 17.03 -3.40 -58.69
CA ILE A 770 17.11 -3.45 -57.22
C ILE A 770 17.15 -4.93 -56.78
N LYS A 771 18.12 -5.31 -55.94
CA LYS A 771 18.22 -6.63 -55.33
C LYS A 771 17.51 -6.64 -53.97
N GLY A 772 17.07 -7.82 -53.51
CA GLY A 772 16.45 -7.96 -52.19
C GLY A 772 17.35 -7.50 -51.03
N THR A 773 18.67 -7.73 -51.13
CA THR A 773 19.64 -7.28 -50.12
C THR A 773 19.80 -5.76 -50.05
N ASP A 774 19.50 -5.02 -51.13
CA ASP A 774 19.52 -3.56 -51.12
C ASP A 774 18.50 -2.98 -50.12
N LEU A 775 17.37 -3.66 -49.88
CA LEU A 775 16.36 -3.22 -48.91
C LEU A 775 16.88 -3.26 -47.47
N LEU A 776 17.75 -4.21 -47.13
CA LEU A 776 18.37 -4.26 -45.81
C LEU A 776 19.48 -3.21 -45.69
N PHE A 777 20.45 -3.25 -46.61
CA PHE A 777 21.69 -2.48 -46.48
C PHE A 777 21.60 -1.02 -46.89
N ARG A 778 20.70 -0.66 -47.82
CA ARG A 778 20.59 0.71 -48.36
C ARG A 778 19.31 1.42 -47.92
N VAL A 779 18.38 0.71 -47.28
CA VAL A 779 17.14 1.29 -46.75
C VAL A 779 17.05 1.10 -45.25
N LEU A 780 16.93 -0.15 -44.77
CA LEU A 780 16.56 -0.40 -43.39
C LEU A 780 17.65 -0.02 -42.38
N LEU A 781 18.90 -0.45 -42.60
CA LEU A 781 20.02 -0.13 -41.69
C LEU A 781 20.33 1.39 -41.68
N PRO A 782 20.44 2.09 -42.83
CA PRO A 782 20.60 3.54 -42.83
C PRO A 782 19.44 4.29 -42.17
N LEU A 783 18.20 3.82 -42.36
CA LEU A 783 17.04 4.46 -41.74
C LEU A 783 17.00 4.25 -40.22
N ALA A 784 17.36 3.06 -39.74
CA ALA A 784 17.49 2.76 -38.32
C ALA A 784 18.52 3.67 -37.65
N GLU A 785 19.68 3.87 -38.30
CA GLU A 785 20.72 4.79 -37.85
C GLU A 785 20.25 6.26 -37.89
N GLU A 786 19.66 6.70 -39.00
CA GLU A 786 19.15 8.07 -39.20
C GLU A 786 18.11 8.48 -38.15
N LEU A 787 17.16 7.58 -37.86
CA LEU A 787 16.07 7.85 -36.92
C LEU A 787 16.43 7.50 -35.47
N ASN A 788 17.62 6.95 -35.23
CA ASN A 788 18.03 6.37 -33.94
C ASN A 788 17.00 5.36 -33.40
N LEU A 789 16.39 4.57 -34.30
CA LEU A 789 15.43 3.52 -33.96
C LEU A 789 16.14 2.17 -34.00
N PRO A 790 16.01 1.33 -32.94
CA PRO A 790 16.54 -0.02 -33.00
C PRO A 790 15.89 -0.85 -34.10
N LEU A 791 16.66 -1.80 -34.64
CA LEU A 791 16.15 -2.87 -35.49
C LEU A 791 15.95 -4.15 -34.66
N ALA A 792 14.70 -4.47 -34.36
CA ALA A 792 14.29 -5.69 -33.66
C ALA A 792 14.18 -6.88 -34.62
N LEU A 793 14.99 -7.90 -34.38
CA LEU A 793 15.05 -9.12 -35.18
C LEU A 793 14.49 -10.30 -34.38
N LYS A 794 13.51 -10.99 -34.97
CA LYS A 794 13.01 -12.27 -34.47
C LYS A 794 13.57 -13.41 -35.32
N LEU A 795 14.47 -14.22 -34.75
CA LEU A 795 15.26 -15.20 -35.48
C LEU A 795 14.78 -16.64 -35.28
N GLY A 796 14.73 -17.42 -36.36
CA GLY A 796 14.56 -18.88 -36.32
C GLY A 796 13.16 -19.41 -36.68
N ALA A 797 12.23 -18.59 -37.19
CA ALA A 797 10.91 -19.08 -37.60
C ALA A 797 10.90 -19.70 -39.01
N HIS A 798 10.29 -20.87 -39.15
CA HIS A 798 9.99 -21.51 -40.43
C HIS A 798 8.50 -21.43 -40.70
N ARG A 799 8.10 -20.54 -41.61
CA ARG A 799 6.68 -20.34 -41.92
C ARG A 799 6.13 -21.48 -42.78
N GLY A 800 4.94 -21.97 -42.47
CA GLY A 800 4.20 -22.92 -43.31
C GLY A 800 4.80 -24.32 -43.38
N VAL A 801 5.38 -24.83 -42.30
CA VAL A 801 5.81 -26.25 -42.21
C VAL A 801 4.61 -27.19 -42.37
N ASN A 802 3.47 -26.82 -41.81
CA ASN A 802 2.17 -27.43 -42.07
C ASN A 802 1.14 -26.36 -42.46
N PRO A 803 1.02 -26.01 -43.75
CA PRO A 803 0.18 -24.88 -44.20
C PRO A 803 -1.30 -25.00 -43.81
N LYS A 804 -1.82 -26.22 -43.63
CA LYS A 804 -3.23 -26.46 -43.27
C LYS A 804 -3.60 -25.91 -41.90
N LEU A 805 -2.63 -25.82 -40.98
CA LEU A 805 -2.83 -25.26 -39.63
C LEU A 805 -2.71 -23.73 -39.58
N ARG A 806 -2.51 -23.06 -40.73
CA ARG A 806 -2.29 -21.61 -40.82
C ARG A 806 -1.20 -21.16 -39.84
N GLY A 807 -1.47 -20.19 -38.98
CA GLY A 807 -0.50 -19.71 -37.98
C GLY A 807 -0.07 -20.76 -36.94
N GLY A 808 -0.82 -21.85 -36.76
CA GLY A 808 -0.43 -23.00 -35.93
C GLY A 808 0.52 -23.98 -36.64
N GLY A 809 0.78 -23.77 -37.93
CA GLY A 809 1.59 -24.63 -38.79
C GLY A 809 3.02 -24.16 -39.03
N ASP A 810 3.43 -23.08 -38.37
CA ASP A 810 4.81 -22.63 -38.40
C ASP A 810 5.70 -23.55 -37.54
N GLY A 811 7.02 -23.47 -37.75
CA GLY A 811 8.01 -24.28 -37.05
C GLY A 811 9.30 -23.50 -36.77
N VAL A 812 10.37 -24.23 -36.48
CA VAL A 812 11.67 -23.67 -36.06
C VAL A 812 12.80 -24.11 -36.97
N VAL A 813 13.76 -23.21 -37.22
CA VAL A 813 15.04 -23.45 -37.90
C VAL A 813 16.19 -22.85 -37.09
N THR A 814 17.42 -23.27 -37.39
CA THR A 814 18.66 -22.82 -36.74
C THR A 814 19.64 -22.21 -37.74
N GLY A 815 20.72 -21.62 -37.23
CA GLY A 815 21.85 -21.13 -38.03
C GLY A 815 21.69 -19.70 -38.53
N GLN A 816 20.97 -18.86 -37.78
CA GLN A 816 20.74 -17.46 -38.13
C GLN A 816 21.55 -16.47 -37.27
N SER A 817 22.12 -16.94 -36.15
CA SER A 817 23.05 -16.18 -35.30
C SER A 817 24.24 -15.58 -36.08
N GLN A 818 24.76 -16.30 -37.07
CA GLN A 818 25.87 -15.85 -37.92
C GLN A 818 25.54 -14.55 -38.68
N ALA A 819 24.31 -14.42 -39.17
CA ALA A 819 23.88 -13.23 -39.89
C ALA A 819 23.83 -12.02 -38.95
N LEU A 820 23.28 -12.21 -37.74
CA LEU A 820 23.27 -11.18 -36.71
C LEU A 820 24.69 -10.75 -36.34
N ARG A 821 25.62 -11.68 -36.12
CA ARG A 821 27.03 -11.38 -35.80
C ARG A 821 27.65 -10.41 -36.81
N LEU A 822 27.42 -10.63 -38.10
CA LEU A 822 27.94 -9.76 -39.16
C LEU A 822 27.29 -8.37 -39.11
N LEU A 823 25.98 -8.29 -38.91
CA LEU A 823 25.28 -7.02 -38.75
C LEU A 823 25.80 -6.22 -37.54
N LEU A 824 25.98 -6.88 -36.40
CA LEU A 824 26.51 -6.25 -35.19
C LEU A 824 27.94 -5.71 -35.39
N THR A 825 28.77 -6.44 -36.15
CA THR A 825 30.16 -6.09 -36.41
C THR A 825 30.28 -4.89 -37.36
N HIS A 826 29.51 -4.89 -38.44
CA HIS A 826 29.66 -3.91 -39.53
C HIS A 826 28.79 -2.66 -39.36
N PHE A 827 27.77 -2.70 -38.51
CA PHE A 827 26.87 -1.58 -38.25
C PHE A 827 26.87 -1.20 -36.76
N PRO A 828 28.02 -0.77 -36.21
CA PRO A 828 28.16 -0.49 -34.77
C PRO A 828 27.32 0.69 -34.29
N ARG A 829 26.85 1.55 -35.21
CA ARG A 829 25.98 2.71 -34.95
C ARG A 829 24.48 2.37 -34.97
N VAL A 830 24.12 1.16 -35.39
CA VAL A 830 22.74 0.68 -35.37
C VAL A 830 22.53 -0.14 -34.09
N LYS A 831 21.44 0.14 -33.37
CA LYS A 831 20.97 -0.67 -32.25
C LYS A 831 20.17 -1.85 -32.75
N PHE A 832 20.39 -3.02 -32.17
CA PHE A 832 19.66 -4.24 -32.49
C PHE A 832 18.96 -4.77 -31.24
N LEU A 833 17.68 -5.13 -31.37
CA LEU A 833 16.98 -5.96 -30.38
C LEU A 833 16.87 -7.37 -30.94
N GLY A 834 17.05 -8.40 -30.12
CA GLY A 834 17.02 -9.79 -30.59
C GLY A 834 16.24 -10.73 -29.70
N THR A 835 15.47 -11.62 -30.34
CA THR A 835 14.92 -12.80 -29.70
C THR A 835 15.01 -14.00 -30.63
N PHE A 836 15.24 -15.18 -30.07
CA PHE A 836 15.55 -16.41 -30.81
C PHE A 836 14.50 -17.47 -30.51
N LEU A 837 14.10 -18.20 -31.56
CA LEU A 837 13.10 -19.27 -31.45
C LEU A 837 13.74 -20.63 -31.14
N ALA A 838 14.93 -20.89 -31.66
CA ALA A 838 15.63 -22.15 -31.47
C ALA A 838 16.31 -22.20 -30.10
N ARG A 839 15.97 -23.21 -29.29
CA ARG A 839 16.65 -23.49 -28.01
C ARG A 839 18.17 -23.59 -28.19
N SER A 840 18.63 -24.23 -29.27
CA SER A 840 20.07 -24.45 -29.54
C SER A 840 20.86 -23.17 -29.85
N GLU A 841 20.20 -22.08 -30.24
CA GLU A 841 20.86 -20.80 -30.53
C GLU A 841 20.85 -19.83 -29.34
N GLN A 842 20.12 -20.14 -28.26
CA GLN A 842 20.01 -19.25 -27.09
C GLN A 842 21.39 -18.96 -26.48
N HIS A 843 22.24 -19.98 -26.32
CA HIS A 843 23.59 -19.79 -25.76
C HIS A 843 24.45 -18.85 -26.62
N GLU A 844 24.52 -19.08 -27.93
CA GLU A 844 25.29 -18.22 -28.83
C GLU A 844 24.76 -16.78 -28.83
N ALA A 845 23.43 -16.61 -28.80
CA ALA A 845 22.82 -15.30 -28.67
C ALA A 845 23.30 -14.56 -27.42
N VAL A 846 23.34 -15.23 -26.26
CA VAL A 846 23.87 -14.65 -25.01
C VAL A 846 25.33 -14.24 -25.14
N VAL A 847 26.16 -15.08 -25.78
CA VAL A 847 27.56 -14.73 -26.05
C VAL A 847 27.66 -13.50 -26.94
N LEU A 848 26.84 -13.37 -27.99
CA LEU A 848 26.82 -12.17 -28.84
C LEU A 848 26.44 -10.91 -28.05
N ALA A 849 25.43 -10.96 -27.19
CA ALA A 849 25.03 -9.83 -26.34
C ALA A 849 26.15 -9.40 -25.37
N ASN A 850 26.95 -10.36 -24.90
CA ASN A 850 28.13 -10.06 -24.09
C ASN A 850 29.23 -9.33 -24.90
N LYS A 851 29.31 -9.53 -26.23
CA LYS A 851 30.36 -8.94 -27.08
C LYS A 851 29.99 -7.60 -27.69
N PHE A 852 28.70 -7.35 -27.93
CA PHE A 852 28.24 -6.22 -28.72
C PHE A 852 27.37 -5.28 -27.90
N GLY A 853 27.92 -4.10 -27.59
CA GLY A 853 27.22 -3.07 -26.82
C GLY A 853 26.03 -2.41 -27.55
N ASN A 854 25.87 -2.69 -28.85
CA ASN A 854 24.73 -2.28 -29.68
C ASN A 854 23.68 -3.40 -29.83
N PHE A 855 23.75 -4.47 -29.03
CA PHE A 855 22.79 -5.57 -29.06
C PHE A 855 22.10 -5.77 -27.71
N HIS A 856 20.76 -5.78 -27.70
CA HIS A 856 19.95 -6.09 -26.52
C HIS A 856 19.12 -7.35 -26.74
N LEU A 857 19.29 -8.33 -25.87
CA LEU A 857 18.48 -9.54 -25.87
C LEU A 857 17.20 -9.34 -25.07
N TYR A 858 16.10 -9.85 -25.60
CA TYR A 858 14.85 -9.89 -24.87
C TYR A 858 14.07 -11.18 -25.07
N GLY A 859 13.36 -11.59 -24.01
CA GLY A 859 12.27 -12.54 -24.15
C GLY A 859 12.61 -14.01 -24.28
N CYS A 860 11.59 -14.84 -24.07
CA CYS A 860 11.56 -16.26 -24.41
C CYS A 860 10.49 -16.47 -25.47
N TRP A 861 10.87 -16.34 -26.74
CA TRP A 861 9.92 -16.24 -27.85
C TRP A 861 9.23 -17.58 -28.17
N TRP A 862 7.91 -17.52 -28.31
CA TRP A 862 7.05 -18.57 -28.88
C TRP A 862 7.26 -19.98 -28.30
N TYR A 863 8.00 -20.87 -28.97
CA TYR A 863 8.26 -22.23 -28.47
C TYR A 863 9.17 -22.25 -27.24
N CYS A 864 9.95 -21.19 -27.02
CA CYS A 864 10.70 -20.96 -25.78
C CYS A 864 9.84 -20.39 -24.64
N ASN A 865 8.58 -20.02 -24.89
CA ASN A 865 7.68 -19.47 -23.86
C ASN A 865 6.98 -20.57 -23.05
N ASN A 866 7.79 -21.46 -22.46
CA ASN A 866 7.37 -22.57 -21.60
C ASN A 866 8.18 -22.53 -20.30
N PRO A 867 7.63 -22.89 -19.12
CA PRO A 867 8.31 -22.72 -17.84
C PRO A 867 9.73 -23.30 -17.78
N SER A 868 9.95 -24.50 -18.34
CA SER A 868 11.27 -25.15 -18.39
C SER A 868 12.28 -24.36 -19.22
N MET A 869 11.86 -23.82 -20.37
CA MET A 869 12.69 -23.03 -21.26
C MET A 869 12.96 -21.63 -20.68
N ILE A 870 11.94 -21.00 -20.07
CA ILE A 870 12.10 -19.71 -19.40
C ILE A 870 13.13 -19.82 -18.28
N ALA A 871 13.07 -20.87 -17.46
CA ALA A 871 14.03 -21.12 -16.39
C ALA A 871 15.46 -21.29 -16.94
N GLU A 872 15.65 -22.15 -17.95
CA GLU A 872 16.95 -22.41 -18.57
C GLU A 872 17.55 -21.15 -19.21
N ILE A 873 16.77 -20.45 -20.03
CA ILE A 873 17.21 -19.26 -20.77
C ILE A 873 17.52 -18.11 -19.82
N THR A 874 16.66 -17.86 -18.83
CA THR A 874 16.87 -16.76 -17.87
C THR A 874 18.10 -17.02 -17.00
N THR A 875 18.28 -18.27 -16.54
CA THR A 875 19.46 -18.67 -15.75
C THR A 875 20.75 -18.42 -16.54
N MET A 876 20.81 -18.94 -17.77
CA MET A 876 21.97 -18.79 -18.66
C MET A 876 22.29 -17.32 -18.96
N ARG A 877 21.26 -16.48 -19.16
CA ARG A 877 21.42 -15.04 -19.40
C ARG A 877 21.95 -14.32 -18.16
N LEU A 878 21.41 -14.59 -16.98
CA LEU A 878 21.90 -14.00 -15.73
C LEU A 878 23.37 -14.34 -15.48
N GLU A 879 23.75 -15.59 -15.72
CA GLU A 879 25.12 -16.08 -15.50
C GLU A 879 26.17 -15.39 -16.39
N MET A 880 25.80 -14.97 -17.60
CA MET A 880 26.74 -14.36 -18.56
C MET A 880 26.57 -12.85 -18.77
N LEU A 881 25.40 -12.29 -18.46
CA LEU A 881 25.06 -10.88 -18.72
C LEU A 881 24.69 -10.10 -17.46
N GLY A 882 24.57 -10.74 -16.30
CA GLY A 882 23.97 -10.10 -15.13
C GLY A 882 22.56 -9.60 -15.47
N THR A 883 22.28 -8.32 -15.26
CA THR A 883 20.95 -7.72 -15.52
C THR A 883 20.86 -6.94 -16.84
N ALA A 884 21.82 -7.09 -17.75
CA ALA A 884 21.89 -6.37 -19.03
C ALA A 884 21.05 -7.02 -20.16
N PHE A 885 19.82 -7.45 -19.85
CA PHE A 885 18.87 -8.00 -20.81
C PHE A 885 17.44 -7.84 -20.29
N THR A 886 16.44 -8.03 -21.16
CA THR A 886 15.04 -8.09 -20.72
C THR A 886 14.57 -9.54 -20.66
N ALA A 887 14.11 -9.98 -19.50
CA ALA A 887 13.86 -11.39 -19.24
C ALA A 887 12.73 -11.98 -20.10
N GLN A 888 11.65 -11.22 -20.32
CA GLN A 888 10.45 -11.73 -20.97
C GLN A 888 9.75 -10.71 -21.89
N HIS A 889 8.97 -11.22 -22.85
CA HIS A 889 7.83 -10.54 -23.48
C HIS A 889 6.66 -11.54 -23.60
N SER A 890 5.43 -11.07 -23.74
CA SER A 890 4.28 -11.99 -23.79
C SER A 890 4.04 -12.60 -25.18
N ASP A 891 4.33 -11.85 -26.24
CA ASP A 891 3.89 -12.13 -27.63
C ASP A 891 2.36 -12.29 -27.70
N ALA A 892 1.63 -11.64 -26.78
CA ALA A 892 0.18 -11.78 -26.65
C ALA A 892 -0.53 -11.35 -27.95
N ARG A 893 -1.40 -12.22 -28.46
CA ARG A 893 -2.31 -11.94 -29.57
C ARG A 893 -3.72 -11.59 -29.11
N VAL A 894 -4.09 -12.10 -27.93
CA VAL A 894 -5.39 -11.89 -27.30
C VAL A 894 -5.12 -11.16 -25.99
N LEU A 895 -5.83 -10.06 -25.72
CA LEU A 895 -5.55 -9.15 -24.60
C LEU A 895 -5.39 -9.90 -23.27
N ASP A 896 -6.29 -10.84 -23.01
CA ASP A 896 -6.38 -11.65 -21.80
C ASP A 896 -5.12 -12.46 -21.50
N GLN A 897 -4.33 -12.76 -22.54
CA GLN A 897 -3.09 -13.51 -22.41
C GLN A 897 -2.07 -12.79 -21.55
N LEU A 898 -2.13 -11.45 -21.47
CA LEU A 898 -1.25 -10.67 -20.57
C LEU A 898 -1.31 -11.20 -19.14
N LEU A 899 -2.50 -11.59 -18.66
CA LEU A 899 -2.69 -12.10 -17.31
C LEU A 899 -1.81 -13.32 -17.06
N TYR A 900 -2.05 -14.43 -17.77
CA TYR A 900 -1.31 -15.65 -17.49
C TYR A 900 0.15 -15.58 -17.94
N LYS A 901 0.47 -14.91 -19.06
CA LYS A 901 1.84 -14.84 -19.59
C LYS A 901 2.77 -14.17 -18.57
N TRP A 902 2.32 -13.08 -17.96
CA TRP A 902 3.09 -12.38 -16.94
C TRP A 902 3.06 -13.12 -15.60
N THR A 903 1.92 -13.61 -15.14
CA THR A 903 1.86 -14.39 -13.88
C THR A 903 2.77 -15.62 -13.92
N HIS A 904 2.74 -16.41 -15.00
CA HIS A 904 3.57 -17.61 -15.12
C HIS A 904 5.05 -17.28 -15.26
N SER A 905 5.40 -16.28 -16.07
CA SER A 905 6.79 -15.88 -16.27
C SER A 905 7.40 -15.28 -15.00
N ARG A 906 6.65 -14.45 -14.26
CA ARG A 906 7.09 -13.87 -12.97
C ARG A 906 7.41 -14.96 -11.96
N ALA A 907 6.57 -15.98 -11.84
CA ALA A 907 6.81 -17.10 -10.92
C ALA A 907 8.16 -17.78 -11.23
N VAL A 908 8.40 -18.13 -12.50
CA VAL A 908 9.64 -18.80 -12.92
C VAL A 908 10.86 -17.90 -12.76
N ILE A 909 10.78 -16.64 -13.18
CA ILE A 909 11.90 -15.69 -13.10
C ILE A 909 12.21 -15.36 -11.63
N GLY A 910 11.20 -15.24 -10.78
CA GLY A 910 11.35 -15.02 -9.34
C GLY A 910 12.11 -16.16 -8.66
N ASP A 911 11.82 -17.42 -9.02
CA ASP A 911 12.57 -18.58 -8.52
C ASP A 911 14.02 -18.59 -9.01
N VAL A 912 14.27 -18.25 -10.28
CA VAL A 912 15.63 -18.14 -10.81
C VAL A 912 16.42 -17.05 -10.08
N LEU A 913 15.84 -15.87 -9.87
CA LEU A 913 16.49 -14.76 -9.17
C LEU A 913 16.77 -15.09 -7.70
N ALA A 914 15.80 -15.70 -7.01
CA ALA A 914 15.99 -16.18 -5.65
C ALA A 914 17.24 -17.07 -5.55
N ALA A 915 17.34 -18.08 -6.41
CA ALA A 915 18.49 -18.99 -6.43
C ALA A 915 19.82 -18.28 -6.76
N GLN A 916 19.84 -17.28 -7.64
CA GLN A 916 21.06 -16.55 -7.98
C GLN A 916 21.53 -15.65 -6.82
N TYR A 917 20.60 -14.96 -6.14
CA TYR A 917 20.96 -14.16 -4.98
C TYR A 917 21.41 -15.02 -3.78
N GLU A 918 20.78 -16.17 -3.56
CA GLU A 918 21.22 -17.14 -2.55
C GLU A 918 22.67 -17.59 -2.80
N LYS A 919 23.05 -17.87 -4.05
CA LYS A 919 24.44 -18.17 -4.43
C LYS A 919 25.39 -17.00 -4.14
N MET A 920 24.99 -15.77 -4.44
CA MET A 920 25.80 -14.58 -4.14
C MET A 920 26.05 -14.42 -2.63
N ILE A 921 25.01 -14.61 -1.81
CA ILE A 921 25.13 -14.55 -0.36
C ILE A 921 26.00 -15.70 0.17
N ALA A 922 25.84 -16.92 -0.35
CA ALA A 922 26.68 -18.05 0.00
C ALA A 922 28.17 -17.82 -0.33
N ALA A 923 28.46 -17.04 -1.38
CA ALA A 923 29.81 -16.61 -1.73
C ALA A 923 30.35 -15.44 -0.86
N GLY A 924 29.58 -14.96 0.11
CA GLY A 924 29.95 -13.88 1.03
C GLY A 924 29.55 -12.48 0.59
N TRP A 925 28.81 -12.32 -0.51
CA TRP A 925 28.30 -11.03 -0.96
C TRP A 925 27.05 -10.62 -0.16
N ARG A 926 26.93 -9.34 0.18
CA ARG A 926 25.72 -8.83 0.85
C ARG A 926 24.83 -8.13 -0.16
N VAL A 927 23.53 -8.41 -0.10
CA VAL A 927 22.54 -7.91 -1.07
C VAL A 927 21.44 -7.17 -0.33
N THR A 928 21.07 -5.97 -0.74
CA THR A 928 19.96 -5.20 -0.16
C THR A 928 18.66 -5.39 -0.95
N ARG A 929 17.51 -5.09 -0.31
CA ARG A 929 16.22 -5.07 -1.02
C ARG A 929 16.19 -4.06 -2.15
N GLU A 930 16.83 -2.91 -1.98
CA GLU A 930 16.93 -1.87 -2.99
C GLU A 930 17.72 -2.35 -4.22
N GLU A 931 18.79 -3.12 -4.02
CA GLU A 931 19.53 -3.76 -5.11
C GLU A 931 18.68 -4.81 -5.84
N VAL A 932 17.97 -5.67 -5.09
CA VAL A 932 17.03 -6.64 -5.70
C VAL A 932 15.96 -5.91 -6.52
N ARG A 933 15.36 -4.83 -5.97
CA ARG A 933 14.36 -4.03 -6.67
C ARG A 933 14.91 -3.41 -7.95
N ARG A 934 16.12 -2.83 -7.90
CA ARG A 934 16.80 -2.25 -9.06
C ARG A 934 17.02 -3.30 -10.14
N ASP A 935 17.51 -4.47 -9.75
CA ASP A 935 17.84 -5.56 -10.67
C ASP A 935 16.59 -6.17 -11.30
N VAL A 936 15.53 -6.34 -10.51
CA VAL A 936 14.20 -6.73 -11.02
C VAL A 936 13.67 -5.68 -11.99
N TRP A 937 13.71 -4.39 -11.64
CA TRP A 937 13.30 -3.31 -12.55
C TRP A 937 14.07 -3.37 -13.88
N ARG A 938 15.38 -3.60 -13.84
CA ARG A 938 16.20 -3.78 -15.06
C ARG A 938 15.70 -4.93 -15.92
N LEU A 939 15.52 -6.12 -15.33
CA LEU A 939 15.12 -7.32 -16.06
C LEU A 939 13.70 -7.25 -16.65
N PHE A 940 12.82 -6.44 -16.07
CA PHE A 940 11.42 -6.31 -16.49
C PHE A 940 11.14 -5.06 -17.35
N GLY A 941 12.18 -4.40 -17.86
CA GLY A 941 12.04 -3.33 -18.84
C GLY A 941 13.07 -2.21 -18.68
N GLY A 942 13.64 -2.02 -17.48
CA GLY A 942 14.60 -0.96 -17.23
C GLY A 942 15.88 -1.08 -18.05
N ALA A 943 16.40 -2.30 -18.26
CA ALA A 943 17.58 -2.53 -19.08
C ALA A 943 17.33 -2.19 -20.56
N TYR A 944 16.08 -2.35 -21.03
CA TYR A 944 15.67 -1.88 -22.35
C TYR A 944 15.68 -0.35 -22.42
N GLU A 945 15.06 0.33 -21.44
CA GLU A 945 15.09 1.80 -21.39
C GLU A 945 16.53 2.35 -21.33
N GLU A 946 17.41 1.72 -20.54
CA GLU A 946 18.84 2.04 -20.50
C GLU A 946 19.53 1.84 -21.86
N PHE A 947 19.20 0.76 -22.58
CA PHE A 947 19.74 0.48 -23.91
C PHE A 947 19.25 1.49 -24.97
N ILE A 948 17.98 1.88 -24.92
CA ILE A 948 17.41 2.90 -25.80
C ILE A 948 18.05 4.28 -25.52
N ALA A 949 18.33 4.60 -24.26
CA ALA A 949 18.98 5.86 -23.88
C ALA A 949 20.49 5.90 -24.20
N LYS A 950 21.13 4.76 -24.44
CA LYS A 950 22.58 4.68 -24.68
C LYS A 950 23.00 5.36 -25.98
N ASP A 951 23.93 6.30 -25.92
CA ASP A 951 24.62 6.79 -27.11
C ASP A 951 25.66 5.76 -27.56
N LEU A 952 25.55 5.30 -28.82
CA LEU A 952 26.57 4.45 -29.42
C LEU A 952 27.75 5.35 -29.82
N LEU A 953 28.90 5.16 -29.17
CA LEU A 953 30.14 5.89 -29.48
C LEU A 953 30.51 5.66 -30.96
N VAL A 954 30.92 6.75 -31.62
CA VAL A 954 31.36 6.81 -33.03
C VAL A 954 32.62 5.99 -33.26
#